data_AF-A0A7M7MWP4-F1
#
_entry.id   AF-A0A7M7MWP4-F1
#
_cell.length_a   1.000
_cell.length_b   1.000
_cell.length_c   1.000
_cell.angle_alpha   90.00
_cell.angle_beta   90.00
_cell.angle_gamma   90.00
#
_symmetry.space_group_name_H-M   'P 1'
#
loop_
_entity.id
_entity.type
_entity.pdbx_description
1 polymer ?
#
loop_
_entity_poly.entity_id
_entity_poly.type
_entity_poly.pdbx_seq_one_letter_code
_entity_poly.pdbx_strand_id
1 'polypeptide(L)'
;MKNQQVVITQDDYKRKTNLSIQWNRWLLTPIGAWPNLRKSRIGKCYSLLISIICYSLIGFMLVSCSIFLMVEINNIYNKLKMVGPLSFFVMTIMKYYFLLFHENDIREGIERIEWDWKNVKHQEDRNIMITYANYGRKLAFICFFFMLCAFIFYFLIQPFGGGKIVDGNLTFIQLPFPISILIADVRDSPYNEIMLSIQILTGIVMNAIRSAICSVAAVFAIHACGQMQVLMNWLNHLVEGRSDMSKKIDDRIANIVIQHDRILKFLALTERALQQISFVEFLGCTANMCLLGYYLIVEWNPKELIVSFTYIAIIASITFNIFIFCYIGELVAEQTEKVGEVAYMIEWYRIRGKKKLCCVLIIAMSNSSIKFTAGNMVELSIYTFSDYIQYLADYRVSTMEKNRSIIGHDDYERNVNLSIRWNRFLLKSLGTWPNLRESRIGKCYSVLIGIVCYGLISFMLTSSNMFLVVEVKDTYNRIKMIGPLSFFAMTLIKYYFLTFHEENIRKGIEHIEWDWKNVKHEEDKRIMIEYANYGKKLALISIFFVYSAFVFYYFVVPISVGKIRDENLTFIPLPFPSSKLIADMRQSPANEILFSVQVLSGVIIHAITATAVSIAAVFAVHACGQMQMLMNWLECLVDGRSDMNKIVDKRIAKIVVQHDRILKFLALTERALQQISFVEFLGCTMNMCLLGYYLIVEWNPKEISLSLTYISLLISFTFNIFIFCYIGDLVAEQCQKVGEMTYMIEWYRLTGKKKLCCVLIIAMSNSSIKFTAGNMVELSIYTFSD
;
A
#
# COMPACT_ATOMS: atom_id res chain seq x y z
N MET A 1 -38.24 -12.13 -28.88
CA MET A 1 -36.91 -12.79 -28.90
C MET A 1 -36.91 -13.89 -27.86
N LYS A 2 -36.60 -15.13 -28.24
CA LYS A 2 -36.60 -16.30 -27.35
C LYS A 2 -35.50 -16.16 -26.29
N ASN A 3 -35.87 -16.35 -25.02
CA ASN A 3 -34.93 -16.49 -23.90
C ASN A 3 -33.99 -17.68 -24.16
N GLN A 4 -32.74 -17.39 -24.53
CA GLN A 4 -31.66 -18.36 -24.41
C GLN A 4 -31.31 -18.46 -22.93
N GLN A 5 -31.86 -19.47 -22.26
CA GLN A 5 -31.29 -19.99 -21.01
C GLN A 5 -29.86 -20.43 -21.34
N VAL A 6 -28.86 -19.71 -20.84
CA VAL A 6 -27.46 -20.12 -20.93
C VAL A 6 -27.32 -21.41 -20.12
N VAL A 7 -27.34 -22.56 -20.80
CA VAL A 7 -27.02 -23.85 -20.20
C VAL A 7 -25.52 -23.79 -19.89
N ILE A 8 -25.17 -23.63 -18.62
CA ILE A 8 -23.80 -23.69 -18.15
C ILE A 8 -23.34 -25.13 -18.36
N THR A 9 -22.45 -25.34 -19.34
CA THR A 9 -21.85 -26.67 -19.57
C THR A 9 -20.97 -27.04 -18.38
N GLN A 10 -20.90 -28.33 -18.07
CA GLN A 10 -20.15 -28.85 -16.92
C GLN A 10 -18.65 -28.49 -16.96
N ASP A 11 -18.12 -28.18 -18.15
CA ASP A 11 -16.74 -27.74 -18.36
C ASP A 11 -16.53 -26.25 -18.10
N ASP A 12 -17.56 -25.41 -18.29
CA ASP A 12 -17.44 -23.96 -18.18
C ASP A 12 -17.36 -23.49 -16.72
N TYR A 13 -18.21 -24.02 -15.82
CA TYR A 13 -18.08 -23.67 -14.38
C TYR A 13 -16.78 -24.21 -13.78
N LYS A 14 -16.34 -25.42 -14.15
CA LYS A 14 -15.07 -26.00 -13.70
C LYS A 14 -13.88 -25.11 -14.09
N ARG A 15 -13.90 -24.58 -15.33
CA ARG A 15 -12.88 -23.63 -15.80
C ARG A 15 -12.86 -22.36 -14.94
N LYS A 16 -14.01 -21.86 -14.51
CA LYS A 16 -14.15 -20.64 -13.69
C LYS A 16 -13.84 -20.83 -12.21
N THR A 17 -14.24 -21.97 -11.64
CA THR A 17 -13.77 -22.39 -10.32
C THR A 17 -12.24 -22.48 -10.33
N ASN A 18 -11.67 -23.12 -11.36
CA ASN A 18 -10.23 -23.23 -11.53
C ASN A 18 -9.56 -21.85 -11.66
N LEU A 19 -10.15 -20.91 -12.41
CA LEU A 19 -9.66 -19.52 -12.51
C LEU A 19 -9.49 -18.87 -11.13
N SER A 20 -10.44 -19.12 -10.21
CA SER A 20 -10.47 -18.49 -8.89
C SER A 20 -9.47 -19.12 -7.91
N ILE A 21 -9.29 -20.45 -7.94
CA ILE A 21 -8.51 -21.18 -6.93
C ILE A 21 -7.16 -21.72 -7.45
N GLN A 22 -6.76 -21.36 -8.67
CA GLN A 22 -5.55 -21.88 -9.33
C GLN A 22 -4.29 -21.73 -8.47
N TRP A 23 -4.02 -20.53 -7.97
CA TRP A 23 -2.85 -20.24 -7.13
C TRP A 23 -2.90 -20.99 -5.81
N ASN A 24 -4.06 -21.05 -5.15
CA ASN A 24 -4.23 -21.82 -3.92
C ASN A 24 -3.88 -23.28 -4.16
N ARG A 25 -4.36 -23.87 -5.26
CA ARG A 25 -4.03 -25.26 -5.60
C ARG A 25 -2.52 -25.43 -5.87
N TRP A 26 -1.91 -24.55 -6.64
CA TRP A 26 -0.49 -24.62 -6.98
C TRP A 26 0.42 -24.46 -5.76
N LEU A 27 0.03 -23.68 -4.76
CA LEU A 27 0.82 -23.45 -3.55
C LEU A 27 0.55 -24.47 -2.44
N LEU A 28 -0.70 -24.90 -2.26
CA LEU A 28 -1.07 -25.87 -1.20
C LEU A 28 -0.75 -27.33 -1.57
N THR A 29 -0.73 -27.68 -2.85
CA THR A 29 -0.48 -29.06 -3.30
C THR A 29 0.94 -29.54 -2.96
N PRO A 30 2.02 -28.80 -3.28
CA PRO A 30 3.38 -29.25 -3.02
C PRO A 30 3.70 -29.41 -1.53
N ILE A 31 3.02 -28.64 -0.66
CA ILE A 31 3.18 -28.71 0.81
C ILE A 31 2.19 -29.69 1.47
N GLY A 32 1.42 -30.46 0.69
CA GLY A 32 0.48 -31.44 1.24
C GLY A 32 -0.63 -30.83 2.10
N ALA A 33 -1.03 -29.58 1.82
CA ALA A 33 -2.11 -28.88 2.52
C ALA A 33 -3.38 -28.71 1.65
N TRP A 34 -3.34 -29.16 0.39
CA TRP A 34 -4.50 -29.03 -0.50
C TRP A 34 -5.63 -29.99 -0.10
N PRO A 35 -6.86 -29.49 0.17
CA PRO A 35 -7.90 -30.33 0.76
C PRO A 35 -8.41 -31.46 -0.13
N ASN A 36 -8.47 -31.29 -1.45
CA ASN A 36 -8.99 -32.34 -2.35
C ASN A 36 -8.03 -33.53 -2.49
N LEU A 37 -6.73 -33.35 -2.23
CA LEU A 37 -5.76 -34.45 -2.18
C LEU A 37 -6.11 -35.42 -1.05
N ARG A 38 -6.71 -34.95 0.04
CA ARG A 38 -7.07 -35.75 1.21
C ARG A 38 -8.46 -36.41 1.11
N LYS A 39 -9.13 -36.39 -0.06
CA LYS A 39 -10.40 -37.10 -0.26
C LYS A 39 -10.24 -38.62 -0.34
N SER A 40 -9.13 -39.12 -0.90
CA SER A 40 -8.84 -40.56 -1.01
C SER A 40 -7.91 -41.06 0.10
N ARG A 41 -7.99 -42.34 0.47
CA ARG A 41 -7.08 -42.94 1.48
C ARG A 41 -5.60 -42.81 1.06
N ILE A 42 -5.32 -43.01 -0.23
CA ILE A 42 -3.97 -42.90 -0.82
C ILE A 42 -3.48 -41.45 -0.75
N GLY A 43 -4.34 -40.49 -1.12
CA GLY A 43 -3.98 -39.08 -1.10
C GLY A 43 -3.81 -38.52 0.32
N LYS A 44 -4.56 -39.02 1.32
CA LYS A 44 -4.30 -38.73 2.75
C LYS A 44 -2.92 -39.21 3.18
N CYS A 45 -2.54 -40.44 2.83
CA CYS A 45 -1.21 -40.98 3.16
C CYS A 45 -0.10 -40.15 2.51
N TYR A 46 -0.24 -39.83 1.22
CA TYR A 46 0.69 -38.97 0.49
C TYR A 46 0.82 -37.57 1.13
N SER A 47 -0.30 -36.95 1.48
CA SER A 47 -0.34 -35.64 2.11
C SER A 47 0.29 -35.63 3.51
N LEU A 48 0.10 -36.71 4.28
CA LEU A 48 0.73 -36.91 5.59
C LEU A 48 2.25 -37.08 5.44
N LEU A 49 2.71 -37.89 4.48
CA LEU A 49 4.13 -38.08 4.19
C LEU A 49 4.81 -36.75 3.83
N ILE A 50 4.20 -35.95 2.95
CA ILE A 50 4.72 -34.61 2.63
C ILE A 50 4.75 -33.73 3.88
N SER A 51 3.70 -33.74 4.70
CA SER A 51 3.66 -32.92 5.91
C SER A 51 4.78 -33.30 6.88
N ILE A 52 5.04 -34.60 7.06
CA ILE A 52 6.15 -35.12 7.88
C ILE A 52 7.49 -34.64 7.33
N ILE A 53 7.68 -34.68 6.01
CA ILE A 53 8.91 -34.18 5.36
C ILE A 53 9.07 -32.66 5.57
N CYS A 54 8.01 -31.88 5.41
CA CYS A 54 8.05 -30.44 5.65
C CYS A 54 8.40 -30.11 7.11
N TYR A 55 7.78 -30.79 8.07
CA TYR A 55 8.11 -30.62 9.49
C TYR A 55 9.51 -31.09 9.83
N SER A 56 9.98 -32.20 9.27
CA SER A 56 11.32 -32.71 9.54
C SER A 56 12.41 -31.79 9.00
N LEU A 57 12.22 -31.21 7.81
CA LEU A 57 13.15 -30.23 7.24
C LEU A 57 13.23 -28.95 8.08
N ILE A 58 12.08 -28.35 8.41
CA ILE A 58 12.05 -27.11 9.22
C ILE A 58 12.53 -27.39 10.65
N GLY A 59 12.13 -28.53 11.23
CA GLY A 59 12.53 -28.96 12.56
C GLY A 59 14.03 -29.26 12.67
N PHE A 60 14.60 -29.93 11.67
CA PHE A 60 16.05 -30.16 11.58
C PHE A 60 16.81 -28.84 11.58
N MET A 61 16.36 -27.86 10.79
CA MET A 61 16.98 -26.53 10.75
C MET A 61 16.85 -25.80 12.09
N LEU A 62 15.68 -25.84 12.73
CA LEU A 62 15.46 -25.24 14.05
C LEU A 62 16.39 -25.85 15.10
N VAL A 63 16.49 -27.19 15.15
CA VAL A 63 17.32 -27.90 16.13
C VAL A 63 18.81 -27.65 15.87
N SER A 64 19.25 -27.76 14.62
CA SER A 64 20.65 -27.52 14.22
C SER A 64 21.11 -26.11 14.58
N CYS A 65 20.29 -25.11 14.24
CA CYS A 65 20.54 -23.70 14.54
C CYS A 65 20.54 -23.42 16.07
N SER A 66 19.68 -24.11 16.83
CA SER A 66 19.63 -24.01 18.30
C SER A 66 20.85 -24.62 18.99
N ILE A 67 21.33 -25.76 18.49
CA ILE A 67 22.56 -26.41 19.00
C ILE A 67 23.77 -25.52 18.74
N PHE A 68 23.90 -24.98 17.52
CA PHE A 68 24.96 -24.03 17.18
C PHE A 68 24.97 -22.81 18.13
N LEU A 69 23.80 -22.24 18.40
CA LEU A 69 23.63 -21.13 19.34
C LEU A 69 24.10 -21.45 20.77
N MET A 70 23.81 -22.65 21.26
CA MET A 70 24.12 -23.05 22.63
C MET A 70 25.57 -23.49 22.83
N VAL A 71 26.16 -24.15 21.83
CA VAL A 71 27.46 -24.83 21.96
C VAL A 71 28.62 -23.97 21.43
N GLU A 72 28.44 -23.28 20.30
CA GLU A 72 29.57 -22.70 19.55
C GLU A 72 29.66 -21.18 19.66
N ILE A 73 28.55 -20.50 19.91
CA ILE A 73 28.54 -19.05 20.06
C ILE A 73 28.73 -18.67 21.53
N ASN A 74 29.84 -18.00 21.87
CA ASN A 74 30.04 -17.42 23.20
C ASN A 74 29.72 -15.93 23.27
N ASN A 75 29.79 -15.21 22.14
CA ASN A 75 29.52 -13.77 22.09
C ASN A 75 28.01 -13.48 22.14
N ILE A 76 27.57 -12.67 23.12
CA ILE A 76 26.17 -12.25 23.32
C ILE A 76 25.58 -11.62 22.05
N TYR A 77 26.37 -10.85 21.30
CA TYR A 77 25.93 -10.22 20.05
C TYR A 77 25.56 -11.26 18.98
N ASN A 78 26.44 -12.24 18.74
CA ASN A 78 26.21 -13.32 17.79
C ASN A 78 25.07 -14.24 18.25
N LYS A 79 24.86 -14.39 19.57
CA LYS A 79 23.69 -15.11 20.11
C LYS A 79 22.40 -14.40 19.75
N LEU A 80 22.36 -13.07 19.94
CA LEU A 80 21.19 -12.27 19.60
C LEU A 80 20.87 -12.38 18.11
N LYS A 81 21.88 -12.24 17.22
CA LYS A 81 21.74 -12.36 15.76
C LYS A 81 20.94 -13.59 15.31
N MET A 82 21.15 -14.72 15.98
CA MET A 82 20.51 -16.01 15.67
C MET A 82 19.07 -16.13 16.18
N VAL A 83 18.62 -15.25 17.07
CA VAL A 83 17.24 -15.23 17.60
C VAL A 83 16.21 -14.93 16.49
N GLY A 84 16.56 -14.07 15.53
CA GLY A 84 15.67 -13.74 14.40
C GLY A 84 15.35 -14.97 13.54
N PRO A 85 16.37 -15.64 12.95
CA PRO A 85 16.22 -16.94 12.30
C PRO A 85 15.41 -17.99 13.06
N LEU A 86 15.71 -18.18 14.35
CA LEU A 86 15.01 -19.15 15.20
C LEU A 86 13.53 -18.79 15.37
N SER A 87 13.24 -17.51 15.62
CA SER A 87 11.87 -16.99 15.68
C SER A 87 11.12 -17.27 14.37
N PHE A 88 11.78 -17.05 13.22
CA PHE A 88 11.17 -17.30 11.91
C PHE A 88 10.84 -18.78 11.69
N PHE A 89 11.72 -19.71 12.06
CA PHE A 89 11.42 -21.15 12.00
C PHE A 89 10.24 -21.54 12.88
N VAL A 90 10.21 -21.06 14.14
CA VAL A 90 9.09 -21.32 15.07
C VAL A 90 7.78 -20.78 14.50
N MET A 91 7.79 -19.55 13.96
CA MET A 91 6.61 -18.99 13.30
C MET A 91 6.14 -19.83 12.13
N THR A 92 7.04 -20.31 11.26
CA THR A 92 6.64 -21.13 10.11
C THR A 92 6.05 -22.46 10.56
N ILE A 93 6.60 -23.10 11.60
CA ILE A 93 6.03 -24.32 12.19
C ILE A 93 4.61 -24.05 12.70
N MET A 94 4.41 -22.97 13.47
CA MET A 94 3.09 -22.60 14.01
C MET A 94 2.09 -22.29 12.90
N LYS A 95 2.51 -21.53 11.88
CA LYS A 95 1.68 -21.20 10.71
C LYS A 95 1.28 -22.45 9.93
N TYR A 96 2.22 -23.37 9.71
CA TYR A 96 1.93 -24.61 9.01
C TYR A 96 1.00 -25.53 9.83
N TYR A 97 1.19 -25.57 11.15
CA TYR A 97 0.28 -26.25 12.05
C TYR A 97 -1.15 -25.72 11.95
N PHE A 98 -1.34 -24.39 12.04
CA PHE A 98 -2.66 -23.78 11.91
C PHE A 98 -3.27 -23.98 10.52
N LEU A 99 -2.47 -23.90 9.45
CA LEU A 99 -2.93 -24.18 8.09
C LEU A 99 -3.49 -25.61 7.95
N LEU A 100 -2.82 -26.60 8.55
CA LEU A 100 -3.27 -27.98 8.57
C LEU A 100 -4.45 -28.22 9.53
N PHE A 101 -4.48 -27.51 10.66
CA PHE A 101 -5.57 -27.58 11.63
C PHE A 101 -6.89 -27.07 11.02
N HIS A 102 -6.83 -25.95 10.28
CA HIS A 102 -7.96 -25.36 9.58
C HIS A 102 -8.20 -25.93 8.17
N GLU A 103 -7.64 -27.10 7.83
CA GLU A 103 -7.83 -27.74 6.52
C GLU A 103 -9.31 -27.94 6.19
N ASN A 104 -10.12 -28.34 7.17
CA ASN A 104 -11.56 -28.55 6.98
C ASN A 104 -12.29 -27.25 6.66
N ASP A 105 -11.92 -26.15 7.34
CA ASP A 105 -12.51 -24.83 7.10
C ASP A 105 -12.14 -24.32 5.69
N ILE A 106 -10.88 -24.49 5.28
CA ILE A 106 -10.41 -24.15 3.92
C ILE A 106 -11.11 -25.01 2.86
N ARG A 107 -11.31 -26.30 3.13
CA ARG A 107 -12.06 -27.20 2.23
C ARG A 107 -13.48 -26.72 2.02
N GLU A 108 -14.17 -26.43 3.12
CA GLU A 108 -15.54 -25.92 3.08
C GLU A 108 -15.61 -24.59 2.32
N GLY A 109 -14.64 -23.71 2.50
CA GLY A 109 -14.53 -22.46 1.75
C GLY A 109 -14.42 -22.68 0.24
N ILE A 110 -13.55 -23.60 -0.19
CA ILE A 110 -13.38 -23.96 -1.61
C ILE A 110 -14.66 -24.59 -2.17
N GLU A 111 -15.33 -25.47 -1.42
CA GLU A 111 -16.58 -26.11 -1.85
C GLU A 111 -17.72 -25.09 -1.98
N ARG A 112 -17.75 -24.06 -1.13
CA ARG A 112 -18.69 -22.92 -1.27
C ARG A 112 -18.40 -22.09 -2.51
N ILE A 113 -17.13 -21.77 -2.79
CA ILE A 113 -16.72 -21.07 -4.03
C ILE A 113 -17.17 -21.86 -5.26
N GLU A 114 -16.92 -23.18 -5.28
CA GLU A 114 -17.35 -24.05 -6.36
C GLU A 114 -18.87 -24.08 -6.52
N TRP A 115 -19.60 -24.12 -5.40
CA TRP A 115 -21.05 -24.06 -5.40
C TRP A 115 -21.56 -22.74 -5.99
N ASP A 116 -20.96 -21.60 -5.65
CA ASP A 116 -21.36 -20.29 -6.20
C ASP A 116 -21.18 -20.23 -7.73
N TRP A 117 -20.04 -20.71 -8.23
CA TRP A 117 -19.78 -20.81 -9.68
C TRP A 117 -20.74 -21.74 -10.40
N LYS A 118 -21.21 -22.81 -9.74
CA LYS A 118 -22.17 -23.75 -10.31
C LYS A 118 -23.59 -23.18 -10.37
N ASN A 119 -23.95 -22.30 -9.43
CA ASN A 119 -25.33 -21.84 -9.25
C ASN A 119 -25.59 -20.42 -9.76
N VAL A 120 -24.56 -19.67 -10.16
CA VAL A 120 -24.73 -18.36 -10.80
C VAL A 120 -25.42 -18.50 -12.16
N LYS A 121 -26.63 -17.95 -12.32
CA LYS A 121 -27.43 -18.05 -13.56
C LYS A 121 -27.38 -16.79 -14.40
N HIS A 122 -27.34 -15.63 -13.77
CA HIS A 122 -27.39 -14.34 -14.46
C HIS A 122 -26.02 -13.93 -15.00
N GLN A 123 -25.98 -13.37 -16.21
CA GLN A 123 -24.72 -13.06 -16.90
C GLN A 123 -23.97 -11.91 -16.23
N GLU A 124 -24.66 -10.90 -15.70
CA GLU A 124 -24.03 -9.79 -14.99
C GLU A 124 -23.38 -10.24 -13.68
N ASP A 125 -24.06 -11.04 -12.87
CA ASP A 125 -23.51 -11.61 -11.63
C ASP A 125 -22.27 -12.47 -11.93
N ARG A 126 -22.30 -13.22 -13.04
CA ARG A 126 -21.17 -14.00 -13.54
C ARG A 126 -20.00 -13.11 -13.96
N ASN A 127 -20.25 -11.95 -14.57
CA ASN A 127 -19.20 -10.98 -14.93
C ASN A 127 -18.58 -10.32 -13.68
N ILE A 128 -19.40 -9.99 -12.68
CA ILE A 128 -18.94 -9.51 -11.37
C ILE A 128 -18.00 -10.54 -10.75
N MET A 129 -18.43 -11.82 -10.65
CA MET A 129 -17.60 -12.89 -10.09
C MET A 129 -16.27 -13.09 -10.85
N ILE A 130 -16.24 -12.96 -12.18
CA ILE A 130 -15.00 -13.06 -12.98
C ILE A 130 -14.05 -11.91 -12.64
N THR A 131 -14.57 -10.70 -12.51
CA THR A 131 -13.78 -9.50 -12.21
C THR A 131 -13.08 -9.64 -10.86
N TYR A 132 -13.83 -10.03 -9.82
CA TYR A 132 -13.27 -10.27 -8.49
C TYR A 132 -12.34 -11.50 -8.46
N ALA A 133 -12.65 -12.58 -9.19
CA ALA A 133 -11.73 -13.72 -9.29
C ALA A 133 -10.38 -13.34 -9.92
N ASN A 134 -10.38 -12.50 -10.97
CA ASN A 134 -9.14 -11.99 -11.56
C ASN A 134 -8.39 -11.07 -10.59
N TYR A 135 -9.10 -10.24 -9.83
CA TYR A 135 -8.52 -9.38 -8.82
C TYR A 135 -7.84 -10.19 -7.71
N GLY A 136 -8.51 -11.20 -7.16
CA GLY A 136 -7.93 -12.10 -6.15
C GLY A 136 -6.73 -12.89 -6.68
N ARG A 137 -6.76 -13.27 -7.96
CA ARG A 137 -5.64 -13.92 -8.65
C ARG A 137 -4.41 -13.00 -8.77
N LYS A 138 -4.62 -11.74 -9.16
CA LYS A 138 -3.56 -10.73 -9.23
C LYS A 138 -2.98 -10.48 -7.84
N LEU A 139 -3.83 -10.33 -6.83
CA LEU A 139 -3.42 -10.11 -5.44
C LEU A 139 -2.56 -11.27 -4.91
N ALA A 140 -2.99 -12.52 -5.10
CA ALA A 140 -2.22 -13.70 -4.72
C ALA A 140 -0.85 -13.79 -5.43
N PHE A 141 -0.79 -13.38 -6.70
CA PHE A 141 0.48 -13.33 -7.45
C PHE A 141 1.44 -12.26 -6.91
N ILE A 142 0.92 -11.05 -6.62
CA ILE A 142 1.72 -9.97 -6.00
C ILE A 142 2.29 -10.46 -4.67
N CYS A 143 1.47 -11.11 -3.85
CA CYS A 143 1.92 -11.74 -2.61
C CYS A 143 3.07 -12.71 -2.88
N PHE A 144 2.86 -13.72 -3.74
CA PHE A 144 3.90 -14.67 -4.09
C PHE A 144 5.21 -14.01 -4.55
N PHE A 145 5.14 -12.94 -5.35
CA PHE A 145 6.31 -12.20 -5.84
C PHE A 145 7.13 -11.56 -4.71
N PHE A 146 6.50 -10.74 -3.85
CA PHE A 146 7.18 -10.11 -2.71
C PHE A 146 7.76 -11.14 -1.74
N MET A 147 7.09 -12.28 -1.63
CA MET A 147 7.53 -13.39 -0.82
C MET A 147 8.77 -14.08 -1.39
N LEU A 148 8.74 -14.37 -2.69
CA LEU A 148 9.85 -14.97 -3.43
C LEU A 148 11.09 -14.08 -3.43
N CYS A 149 10.94 -12.75 -3.52
CA CYS A 149 12.06 -11.82 -3.47
C CYS A 149 12.92 -12.02 -2.21
N ALA A 150 12.32 -12.03 -1.01
CA ALA A 150 13.08 -12.23 0.23
C ALA A 150 13.77 -13.61 0.28
N PHE A 151 13.12 -14.66 -0.24
CA PHE A 151 13.73 -15.98 -0.36
C PHE A 151 14.98 -15.94 -1.25
N ILE A 152 14.89 -15.32 -2.43
CA ILE A 152 16.02 -15.22 -3.37
C ILE A 152 17.19 -14.47 -2.71
N PHE A 153 16.93 -13.34 -2.05
CA PHE A 153 18.00 -12.57 -1.40
C PHE A 153 18.72 -13.36 -0.30
N TYR A 154 17.96 -14.02 0.59
CA TYR A 154 18.55 -14.69 1.75
C TYR A 154 19.14 -16.07 1.44
N PHE A 155 18.42 -16.91 0.67
CA PHE A 155 18.83 -18.30 0.44
C PHE A 155 19.69 -18.50 -0.81
N LEU A 156 19.69 -17.56 -1.75
CA LEU A 156 20.46 -17.69 -3.00
C LEU A 156 21.52 -16.60 -3.12
N ILE A 157 21.13 -15.32 -3.08
CA ILE A 157 22.08 -14.22 -3.33
C ILE A 157 23.12 -14.12 -2.22
N GLN A 158 22.72 -14.22 -0.95
CA GLN A 158 23.68 -14.15 0.16
C GLN A 158 24.77 -15.25 0.13
N PRO A 159 24.44 -16.56 0.05
CA PRO A 159 25.47 -17.60 0.04
C PRO A 159 26.32 -17.62 -1.23
N PHE A 160 25.73 -17.41 -2.41
CA PHE A 160 26.48 -17.46 -3.68
C PHE A 160 27.17 -16.14 -4.04
N GLY A 161 26.64 -15.01 -3.57
CA GLY A 161 27.18 -13.68 -3.84
C GLY A 161 28.37 -13.29 -2.95
N GLY A 162 28.48 -13.86 -1.74
CA GLY A 162 29.61 -13.64 -0.83
C GLY A 162 30.92 -14.32 -1.27
N GLY A 163 30.86 -15.22 -2.26
CA GLY A 163 32.01 -16.01 -2.71
C GLY A 163 32.34 -17.20 -1.79
N LYS A 164 33.33 -18.01 -2.19
CA LYS A 164 33.86 -19.10 -1.34
C LYS A 164 34.82 -18.50 -0.31
N ILE A 165 34.62 -18.83 0.96
CA ILE A 165 35.54 -18.48 2.03
C ILE A 165 36.73 -19.45 1.97
N VAL A 166 37.95 -18.90 2.07
CA VAL A 166 39.19 -19.67 2.14
C VAL A 166 39.67 -19.64 3.60
N ASP A 167 39.66 -20.79 4.25
CA ASP A 167 40.18 -20.97 5.62
C ASP A 167 41.29 -22.04 5.59
N GLY A 168 42.55 -21.59 5.53
CA GLY A 168 43.70 -22.47 5.32
C GLY A 168 43.68 -23.16 3.95
N ASN A 169 43.71 -24.50 3.93
CA ASN A 169 43.64 -25.31 2.71
C ASN A 169 42.19 -25.64 2.27
N LEU A 170 41.17 -25.21 3.02
CA LEU A 170 39.77 -25.53 2.77
C LEU A 170 39.04 -24.34 2.12
N THR A 171 38.23 -24.63 1.10
CA THR A 171 37.41 -23.63 0.41
C THR A 171 35.95 -24.04 0.45
N PHE A 172 35.09 -23.21 1.04
CA PHE A 172 33.69 -23.58 1.28
C PHE A 172 32.75 -22.39 1.07
N ILE A 173 31.51 -22.65 0.64
CA ILE A 173 30.45 -21.64 0.49
C ILE A 173 29.84 -21.35 1.86
N GLN A 174 29.60 -20.08 2.18
CA GLN A 174 28.95 -19.69 3.43
C GLN A 174 27.46 -20.07 3.41
N LEU A 175 27.02 -20.83 4.41
CA LEU A 175 25.61 -21.25 4.53
C LEU A 175 24.71 -20.09 5.00
N PRO A 176 23.46 -19.98 4.51
CA PRO A 176 22.46 -19.02 4.99
C PRO A 176 22.22 -19.07 6.50
N PHE A 177 22.27 -20.28 7.08
CA PHE A 177 22.25 -20.50 8.51
C PHE A 177 23.45 -21.34 8.92
N PRO A 178 24.15 -20.98 10.00
CA PRO A 178 25.24 -21.80 10.53
C PRO A 178 24.70 -23.12 11.11
N ILE A 179 25.50 -24.17 10.98
CA ILE A 179 25.25 -25.52 11.47
C ILE A 179 26.38 -25.88 12.42
N SER A 180 26.05 -26.56 13.52
CA SER A 180 27.05 -27.01 14.48
C SER A 180 27.97 -28.09 13.89
N ILE A 181 29.26 -27.97 14.19
CA ILE A 181 30.31 -28.97 13.88
C ILE A 181 29.94 -30.33 14.49
N LEU A 182 29.18 -30.36 15.60
CA LEU A 182 28.67 -31.58 16.22
C LEU A 182 27.75 -32.39 15.28
N ILE A 183 27.08 -31.72 14.34
CA ILE A 183 26.16 -32.34 13.37
C ILE A 183 26.91 -32.70 12.09
N ALA A 184 27.64 -31.75 11.53
CA ALA A 184 28.49 -31.95 10.36
C ALA A 184 29.53 -30.82 10.27
N ASP A 185 30.79 -31.14 9.97
CA ASP A 185 31.77 -30.11 9.64
C ASP A 185 31.50 -29.60 8.22
N VAL A 186 30.84 -28.46 8.13
CA VAL A 186 30.43 -27.82 6.87
C VAL A 186 31.58 -27.15 6.12
N ARG A 187 32.81 -27.22 6.64
CA ARG A 187 34.02 -26.77 5.93
C ARG A 187 34.53 -27.84 4.96
N ASP A 188 34.15 -29.09 5.18
CA ASP A 188 34.56 -30.22 4.34
C ASP A 188 33.57 -30.45 3.18
N SER A 189 34.12 -30.77 2.01
CA SER A 189 33.36 -31.26 0.87
C SER A 189 33.19 -32.78 0.97
N PRO A 190 31.98 -33.36 0.81
CA PRO A 190 30.76 -32.78 0.24
C PRO A 190 29.72 -32.28 1.27
N TYR A 191 30.04 -32.26 2.57
CA TYR A 191 29.07 -31.92 3.63
C TYR A 191 28.48 -30.52 3.47
N ASN A 192 29.28 -29.55 3.04
CA ASN A 192 28.79 -28.20 2.75
C ASN A 192 27.68 -28.18 1.68
N GLU A 193 27.92 -28.84 0.54
CA GLU A 193 27.02 -28.84 -0.61
C GLU A 193 25.69 -29.54 -0.28
N ILE A 194 25.75 -30.62 0.48
CA ILE A 194 24.58 -31.34 0.98
C ILE A 194 23.78 -30.45 1.93
N MET A 195 24.43 -29.82 2.91
CA MET A 195 23.74 -28.96 3.87
C MET A 195 23.14 -27.72 3.21
N LEU A 196 23.85 -27.09 2.27
CA LEU A 196 23.33 -25.96 1.50
C LEU A 196 22.08 -26.35 0.71
N SER A 197 22.08 -27.54 0.09
CA SER A 197 20.93 -28.08 -0.62
C SER A 197 19.73 -28.31 0.30
N ILE A 198 19.95 -28.83 1.50
CA ILE A 198 18.90 -29.00 2.53
C ILE A 198 18.35 -27.64 2.97
N GLN A 199 19.20 -26.63 3.17
CA GLN A 199 18.77 -25.29 3.55
C GLN A 199 17.94 -24.61 2.46
N ILE A 200 18.36 -24.71 1.19
CA ILE A 200 17.60 -24.18 0.05
C ILE A 200 16.24 -24.87 -0.05
N LEU A 201 16.20 -26.21 0.05
CA LEU A 201 14.96 -26.97 0.04
C LEU A 201 14.04 -26.55 1.19
N THR A 202 14.59 -26.36 2.39
CA THR A 202 13.83 -25.88 3.55
C THR A 202 13.29 -24.47 3.30
N GLY A 203 14.09 -23.56 2.75
CA GLY A 203 13.65 -22.22 2.38
C GLY A 203 12.52 -22.22 1.34
N ILE A 204 12.56 -23.12 0.35
CA ILE A 204 11.47 -23.30 -0.63
C ILE A 204 10.17 -23.72 0.07
N VAL A 205 10.25 -24.70 0.99
CA VAL A 205 9.11 -25.16 1.78
C VAL A 205 8.53 -24.01 2.62
N MET A 206 9.38 -23.26 3.32
CA MET A 206 8.95 -22.12 4.15
C MET A 206 8.28 -21.03 3.30
N ASN A 207 8.85 -20.70 2.13
CA ASN A 207 8.28 -19.72 1.23
C ASN A 207 6.93 -20.18 0.65
N ALA A 208 6.79 -21.48 0.32
CA ALA A 208 5.55 -22.07 -0.18
C ALA A 208 4.44 -22.02 0.88
N ILE A 209 4.74 -22.35 2.15
CA ILE A 209 3.79 -22.28 3.26
C ILE A 209 3.26 -20.86 3.42
N ARG A 210 4.15 -19.87 3.49
CA ARG A 210 3.77 -18.46 3.67
C ARG A 210 2.97 -17.94 2.46
N SER A 211 3.38 -18.32 1.25
CA SER A 211 2.67 -17.95 0.02
C SER A 211 1.26 -18.54 -0.04
N ALA A 212 1.11 -19.80 0.36
CA ALA A 212 -0.18 -20.49 0.40
C ALA A 212 -1.16 -19.83 1.38
N ILE A 213 -0.66 -19.40 2.55
CA ILE A 213 -1.48 -18.72 3.55
C ILE A 213 -2.04 -17.40 3.01
N CYS A 214 -1.18 -16.54 2.45
CA CYS A 214 -1.64 -15.25 1.95
C CYS A 214 -2.54 -15.41 0.72
N SER A 215 -2.30 -16.43 -0.11
CA SER A 215 -3.14 -16.69 -1.28
C SER A 215 -4.54 -17.16 -0.86
N VAL A 216 -4.66 -18.02 0.16
CA VAL A 216 -5.95 -18.42 0.74
C VAL A 216 -6.69 -17.20 1.29
N ALA A 217 -6.01 -16.37 2.08
CA ALA A 217 -6.59 -15.15 2.64
C ALA A 217 -7.12 -14.21 1.55
N ALA A 218 -6.29 -13.92 0.54
CA ALA A 218 -6.64 -13.04 -0.58
C ALA A 218 -7.82 -13.60 -1.38
N VAL A 219 -7.78 -14.86 -1.81
CA VAL A 219 -8.82 -15.44 -2.66
C VAL A 219 -10.15 -15.53 -1.93
N PHE A 220 -10.16 -15.90 -0.64
CA PHE A 220 -11.40 -15.99 0.13
C PHE A 220 -12.02 -14.62 0.36
N ALA A 221 -11.24 -13.66 0.84
CA ALA A 221 -11.73 -12.31 1.06
C ALA A 221 -12.29 -11.68 -0.23
N ILE A 222 -11.53 -11.72 -1.32
CA ILE A 222 -11.96 -11.15 -2.59
C ILE A 222 -13.18 -11.89 -3.17
N HIS A 223 -13.29 -13.21 -3.00
CA HIS A 223 -14.52 -13.93 -3.37
C HIS A 223 -15.72 -13.46 -2.55
N ALA A 224 -15.55 -13.28 -1.23
CA ALA A 224 -16.61 -12.75 -0.36
C ALA A 224 -17.06 -11.36 -0.82
N CYS A 225 -16.13 -10.47 -1.14
CA CYS A 225 -16.41 -9.14 -1.68
C CYS A 225 -17.15 -9.21 -3.04
N GLY A 226 -16.75 -10.14 -3.91
CA GLY A 226 -17.47 -10.40 -5.15
C GLY A 226 -18.90 -10.88 -4.91
N GLN A 227 -19.12 -11.73 -3.91
CA GLN A 227 -20.48 -12.18 -3.53
C GLN A 227 -21.30 -11.06 -2.90
N MET A 228 -20.69 -10.16 -2.12
CA MET A 228 -21.34 -8.94 -1.61
C MET A 228 -21.76 -8.03 -2.77
N GLN A 229 -20.92 -7.86 -3.78
CA GLN A 229 -21.27 -7.10 -4.98
C GLN A 229 -22.44 -7.72 -5.75
N VAL A 230 -22.50 -9.06 -5.85
CA VAL A 230 -23.66 -9.77 -6.40
C VAL A 230 -24.91 -9.54 -5.54
N LEU A 231 -24.79 -9.59 -4.22
CA LEU A 231 -25.89 -9.32 -3.29
C LEU A 231 -26.41 -7.88 -3.43
N MET A 232 -25.52 -6.89 -3.56
CA MET A 232 -25.88 -5.50 -3.82
C MET A 232 -26.63 -5.34 -5.15
N ASN A 233 -26.19 -6.07 -6.19
CA ASN A 233 -26.91 -6.13 -7.45
C ASN A 233 -28.33 -6.71 -7.27
N TRP A 234 -28.47 -7.73 -6.42
CA TRP A 234 -29.78 -8.32 -6.12
C TRP A 234 -30.69 -7.37 -5.35
N LEU A 235 -30.13 -6.63 -4.38
CA LEU A 235 -30.83 -5.60 -3.62
C LEU A 235 -31.39 -4.50 -4.54
N ASN A 236 -30.59 -4.01 -5.50
CA ASN A 236 -31.02 -2.99 -6.46
C ASN A 236 -32.24 -3.42 -7.30
N HIS A 237 -32.38 -4.72 -7.56
CA HIS A 237 -33.52 -5.28 -8.28
C HIS A 237 -34.59 -5.89 -7.36
N LEU A 238 -34.55 -5.65 -6.04
CA LEU A 238 -35.48 -6.25 -5.09
C LEU A 238 -36.93 -5.84 -5.33
N VAL A 239 -37.19 -4.58 -5.69
CA VAL A 239 -38.56 -4.03 -5.83
C VAL A 239 -39.16 -4.37 -7.19
N GLU A 240 -38.46 -4.06 -8.28
CA GLU A 240 -38.95 -4.27 -9.64
C GLU A 240 -38.77 -5.71 -10.12
N GLY A 241 -37.73 -6.39 -9.64
CA GLY A 241 -37.41 -7.76 -10.00
C GLY A 241 -36.63 -7.83 -11.30
N ARG A 242 -35.59 -8.67 -11.32
CA ARG A 242 -34.85 -9.02 -12.53
C ARG A 242 -35.47 -10.26 -13.20
N SER A 243 -35.19 -10.46 -14.49
CA SER A 243 -35.73 -11.57 -15.30
C SER A 243 -35.48 -12.97 -14.73
N ASP A 244 -34.40 -13.18 -13.97
CA ASP A 244 -34.03 -14.46 -13.34
C ASP A 244 -34.52 -14.60 -11.89
N MET A 245 -35.11 -13.55 -11.32
CA MET A 245 -35.66 -13.56 -9.97
C MET A 245 -37.14 -13.98 -9.95
N SER A 246 -37.62 -14.40 -8.76
CA SER A 246 -39.05 -14.69 -8.59
C SER A 246 -39.90 -13.43 -8.80
N LYS A 247 -41.06 -13.60 -9.44
CA LYS A 247 -42.06 -12.54 -9.58
C LYS A 247 -42.56 -12.07 -8.20
N LYS A 248 -42.61 -12.95 -7.20
CA LYS A 248 -43.05 -12.61 -5.85
C LYS A 248 -41.92 -11.90 -5.09
N ILE A 249 -42.26 -10.78 -4.45
CA ILE A 249 -41.31 -10.03 -3.60
C ILE A 249 -40.86 -10.88 -2.41
N ASP A 250 -41.73 -11.71 -1.85
CA ASP A 250 -41.41 -12.55 -0.68
C ASP A 250 -40.27 -13.54 -0.99
N ASP A 251 -40.35 -14.21 -2.14
CA ASP A 251 -39.32 -15.13 -2.59
C ASP A 251 -37.99 -14.39 -2.89
N ARG A 252 -38.07 -13.16 -3.42
CA ARG A 252 -36.90 -12.31 -3.66
C ARG A 252 -36.20 -11.93 -2.35
N ILE A 253 -36.96 -11.44 -1.36
CA ILE A 253 -36.44 -11.12 -0.03
C ILE A 253 -35.82 -12.36 0.59
N ALA A 254 -36.50 -13.51 0.52
CA ALA A 254 -35.98 -14.77 1.04
C ALA A 254 -34.63 -15.14 0.39
N ASN A 255 -34.52 -15.05 -0.93
CA ASN A 255 -33.28 -15.35 -1.65
C ASN A 255 -32.13 -14.38 -1.27
N ILE A 256 -32.42 -13.08 -1.11
CA ILE A 256 -31.44 -12.08 -0.69
C ILE A 256 -30.95 -12.36 0.74
N VAL A 257 -31.87 -12.62 1.67
CA VAL A 257 -31.51 -12.93 3.07
C VAL A 257 -30.71 -14.24 3.14
N ILE A 258 -31.11 -15.27 2.37
CA ILE A 258 -30.35 -16.52 2.27
C ILE A 258 -28.94 -16.26 1.74
N GLN A 259 -28.80 -15.42 0.71
CA GLN A 259 -27.48 -15.11 0.15
C GLN A 259 -26.63 -14.29 1.12
N HIS A 260 -27.19 -13.29 1.79
CA HIS A 260 -26.50 -12.51 2.80
C HIS A 260 -26.02 -13.38 3.98
N ASP A 261 -26.89 -14.25 4.50
CA ASP A 261 -26.53 -15.23 5.54
C ASP A 261 -25.39 -16.16 5.10
N ARG A 262 -25.37 -16.59 3.84
CA ARG A 262 -24.29 -17.43 3.29
C ARG A 262 -22.97 -16.69 3.18
N ILE A 263 -23.00 -15.42 2.77
CA ILE A 263 -21.83 -14.54 2.74
C ILE A 263 -21.29 -14.36 4.16
N LEU A 264 -22.14 -14.01 5.13
CA LEU A 264 -21.72 -13.84 6.52
C LEU A 264 -21.14 -15.13 7.11
N LYS A 265 -21.76 -16.29 6.82
CA LYS A 265 -21.20 -17.60 7.20
C LYS A 265 -19.87 -17.89 6.53
N PHE A 266 -19.62 -17.36 5.33
CA PHE A 266 -18.35 -17.54 4.62
C PHE A 266 -17.26 -16.61 5.16
N LEU A 267 -17.61 -15.38 5.55
CA LEU A 267 -16.73 -14.49 6.30
C LEU A 267 -16.36 -15.07 7.66
N ALA A 268 -17.33 -15.62 8.40
CA ALA A 268 -17.08 -16.29 9.68
C ALA A 268 -16.11 -17.47 9.55
N LEU A 269 -16.26 -18.24 8.47
CA LEU A 269 -15.37 -19.35 8.14
C LEU A 269 -13.95 -18.86 7.81
N THR A 270 -13.86 -17.79 7.02
CA THR A 270 -12.60 -17.17 6.63
C THR A 270 -11.87 -16.59 7.83
N GLU A 271 -12.58 -15.85 8.69
CA GLU A 271 -12.03 -15.32 9.94
C GLU A 271 -11.51 -16.45 10.83
N ARG A 272 -12.31 -17.49 11.06
CA ARG A 272 -11.90 -18.64 11.87
C ARG A 272 -10.63 -19.32 11.33
N ALA A 273 -10.49 -19.42 10.01
CA ALA A 273 -9.32 -20.05 9.40
C ALA A 273 -8.07 -19.18 9.47
N LEU A 274 -8.21 -17.85 9.48
CA LEU A 274 -7.09 -16.91 9.42
C LEU A 274 -6.71 -16.33 10.78
N GLN A 275 -7.61 -16.27 11.75
CA GLN A 275 -7.44 -15.53 13.00
C GLN A 275 -6.13 -15.87 13.74
N GLN A 276 -5.84 -17.16 13.97
CA GLN A 276 -4.61 -17.61 14.64
C GLN A 276 -3.38 -17.40 13.77
N ILE A 277 -3.52 -17.58 12.45
CA ILE A 277 -2.43 -17.40 11.49
C ILE A 277 -2.01 -15.92 11.45
N SER A 278 -2.99 -15.02 11.34
CA SER A 278 -2.81 -13.57 11.38
C SER A 278 -2.19 -13.11 12.70
N PHE A 279 -2.54 -13.74 13.83
CA PHE A 279 -1.90 -13.46 15.11
C PHE A 279 -0.41 -13.80 15.12
N VAL A 280 -0.06 -15.00 14.66
CA VAL A 280 1.36 -15.42 14.55
C VAL A 280 2.10 -14.52 13.57
N GLU A 281 1.48 -14.14 12.45
CA GLU A 281 2.04 -13.19 11.49
C GLU A 281 2.33 -11.85 12.15
N PHE A 282 1.34 -11.23 12.80
CA PHE A 282 1.48 -9.90 13.38
C PHE A 282 2.53 -9.86 14.50
N LEU A 283 2.43 -10.75 15.49
CA LEU A 283 3.34 -10.79 16.63
C LEU A 283 4.78 -11.14 16.19
N GLY A 284 4.91 -12.17 15.37
CA GLY A 284 6.22 -12.67 14.99
C GLY A 284 6.94 -11.76 13.98
N CYS A 285 6.21 -11.15 13.05
CA CYS A 285 6.79 -10.17 12.13
C CYS A 285 7.23 -8.90 12.86
N THR A 286 6.50 -8.48 13.92
CA THR A 286 6.94 -7.39 14.81
C THR A 286 8.28 -7.69 15.47
N ALA A 287 8.41 -8.85 16.12
CA ALA A 287 9.65 -9.24 16.78
C ALA A 287 10.82 -9.32 15.78
N ASN A 288 10.60 -9.95 14.62
CA ASN A 288 11.62 -10.10 13.59
C ASN A 288 12.02 -8.77 12.96
N MET A 289 11.09 -7.85 12.72
CA MET A 289 11.39 -6.54 12.16
C MET A 289 12.24 -5.71 13.13
N CYS A 290 11.93 -5.73 14.44
CA CYS A 290 12.73 -5.05 15.45
C CYS A 290 14.18 -5.58 15.52
N LEU A 291 14.34 -6.91 15.53
CA LEU A 291 15.67 -7.54 15.55
C LEU A 291 16.45 -7.24 14.26
N LEU A 292 15.78 -7.33 13.12
CA LEU A 292 16.41 -7.09 11.82
C LEU A 292 16.78 -5.62 11.60
N GLY A 293 15.95 -4.69 12.09
CA GLY A 293 16.26 -3.26 12.11
C GLY A 293 17.49 -2.96 12.98
N TYR A 294 17.62 -3.63 14.13
CA TYR A 294 18.82 -3.53 14.96
C TYR A 294 20.08 -4.05 14.23
N TYR A 295 20.01 -5.22 13.56
CA TYR A 295 21.15 -5.76 12.80
C TYR A 295 21.54 -4.87 11.63
N LEU A 296 20.57 -4.28 10.94
CA LEU A 296 20.82 -3.33 9.86
C LEU A 296 21.60 -2.11 10.34
N ILE A 297 21.33 -1.62 11.55
CA ILE A 297 22.04 -0.47 12.13
C ILE A 297 23.45 -0.86 12.60
N VAL A 298 23.58 -2.00 13.29
CA VAL A 298 24.86 -2.40 13.92
C VAL A 298 25.86 -2.94 12.90
N GLU A 299 25.41 -3.71 11.91
CA GLU A 299 26.26 -4.30 10.88
C GLU A 299 26.29 -3.46 9.60
N TRP A 300 25.92 -2.18 9.71
CA TRP A 300 26.00 -1.28 8.57
C TRP A 300 27.46 -1.13 8.14
N ASN A 301 27.85 -1.91 7.14
CA ASN A 301 29.18 -1.86 6.55
C ASN A 301 29.03 -1.62 5.04
N PRO A 302 29.44 -0.46 4.52
CA PRO A 302 29.32 -0.16 3.09
C PRO A 302 30.14 -1.10 2.18
N LYS A 303 31.03 -1.92 2.75
CA LYS A 303 31.82 -2.93 2.02
C LYS A 303 31.10 -4.28 1.88
N GLU A 304 30.08 -4.57 2.69
CA GLU A 304 29.34 -5.85 2.70
C GLU A 304 27.89 -5.65 2.21
N LEU A 305 27.77 -5.05 1.03
CA LEU A 305 26.49 -4.61 0.45
C LEU A 305 25.44 -5.72 0.35
N ILE A 306 25.86 -6.96 0.07
CA ILE A 306 24.95 -8.12 -0.07
C ILE A 306 24.18 -8.37 1.22
N VAL A 307 24.84 -8.31 2.38
CA VAL A 307 24.21 -8.56 3.68
C VAL A 307 23.21 -7.44 4.01
N SER A 308 23.60 -6.18 3.79
CA SER A 308 22.71 -5.04 4.00
C SER A 308 21.48 -5.08 3.08
N PHE A 309 21.64 -5.42 1.80
CA PHE A 309 20.50 -5.56 0.88
C PHE A 309 19.58 -6.71 1.24
N THR A 310 20.13 -7.83 1.70
CA THR A 310 19.33 -8.95 2.18
C THR A 310 18.48 -8.54 3.39
N TYR A 311 19.03 -7.78 4.34
CA TYR A 311 18.25 -7.24 5.46
C TYR A 311 17.14 -6.29 5.01
N ILE A 312 17.41 -5.38 4.07
CA ILE A 312 16.39 -4.49 3.51
C ILE A 312 15.27 -5.29 2.80
N ALA A 313 15.64 -6.28 1.98
CA ALA A 313 14.69 -7.11 1.25
C ALA A 313 13.78 -7.92 2.20
N ILE A 314 14.33 -8.44 3.31
CA ILE A 314 13.55 -9.14 4.32
C ILE A 314 12.63 -8.17 5.07
N ILE A 315 13.10 -6.98 5.46
CA ILE A 315 12.25 -5.94 6.09
C ILE A 315 11.09 -5.58 5.16
N ALA A 316 11.36 -5.35 3.87
CA ALA A 316 10.34 -5.03 2.88
C ALA A 316 9.31 -6.16 2.74
N SER A 317 9.74 -7.42 2.67
CA SER A 317 8.84 -8.58 2.56
C SER A 317 8.00 -8.79 3.83
N ILE A 318 8.60 -8.65 5.01
CA ILE A 318 7.89 -8.75 6.30
C ILE A 318 6.84 -7.63 6.41
N THR A 319 7.21 -6.40 6.05
CA THR A 319 6.29 -5.26 6.03
C THR A 319 5.14 -5.49 5.07
N PHE A 320 5.43 -5.97 3.87
CA PHE A 320 4.43 -6.30 2.87
C PHE A 320 3.46 -7.39 3.35
N ASN A 321 3.94 -8.43 4.07
CA ASN A 321 3.06 -9.47 4.62
C ASN A 321 2.06 -8.86 5.61
N ILE A 322 2.47 -7.98 6.52
CA ILE A 322 1.52 -7.35 7.46
C ILE A 322 0.55 -6.45 6.71
N PHE A 323 1.05 -5.67 5.75
CA PHE A 323 0.23 -4.80 4.92
C PHE A 323 -0.89 -5.57 4.21
N ILE A 324 -0.59 -6.72 3.59
CA ILE A 324 -1.61 -7.44 2.82
C ILE A 324 -2.74 -7.96 3.71
N PHE A 325 -2.45 -8.47 4.91
CA PHE A 325 -3.48 -8.91 5.84
C PHE A 325 -4.38 -7.76 6.28
N CYS A 326 -3.80 -6.60 6.56
CA CYS A 326 -4.53 -5.40 6.92
C CYS A 326 -5.36 -4.84 5.75
N TYR A 327 -4.81 -4.86 4.54
CA TYR A 327 -5.49 -4.46 3.32
C TYR A 327 -6.71 -5.34 3.02
N ILE A 328 -6.54 -6.66 3.16
CA ILE A 328 -7.62 -7.63 2.98
C ILE A 328 -8.74 -7.41 4.00
N GLY A 329 -8.39 -7.18 5.27
CA GLY A 329 -9.36 -6.90 6.33
C GLY A 329 -10.16 -5.63 6.06
N GLU A 330 -9.49 -4.55 5.65
CA GLU A 330 -10.12 -3.28 5.26
C GLU A 330 -11.11 -3.46 4.10
N LEU A 331 -10.66 -4.14 3.04
CA LEU A 331 -11.46 -4.34 1.83
C LEU A 331 -12.76 -5.11 2.13
N VAL A 332 -12.70 -6.09 3.04
CA VAL A 332 -13.90 -6.82 3.49
C VAL A 332 -14.81 -5.94 4.35
N ALA A 333 -14.25 -5.15 5.27
CA ALA A 333 -15.01 -4.25 6.13
C ALA A 333 -15.78 -3.22 5.29
N GLU A 334 -15.08 -2.55 4.38
CA GLU A 334 -15.64 -1.54 3.46
C GLU A 334 -16.77 -2.12 2.59
N GLN A 335 -16.56 -3.32 2.02
CA GLN A 335 -17.59 -3.97 1.21
C GLN A 335 -18.81 -4.37 2.02
N THR A 336 -18.65 -4.71 3.30
CA THR A 336 -19.78 -5.09 4.14
C THR A 336 -20.61 -3.87 4.57
N GLU A 337 -19.95 -2.73 4.81
CA GLU A 337 -20.61 -1.43 5.02
C GLU A 337 -21.43 -1.02 3.79
N LYS A 338 -20.85 -1.13 2.58
CA LYS A 338 -21.52 -0.84 1.30
C LYS A 338 -22.80 -1.65 1.08
N VAL A 339 -22.84 -2.92 1.54
CA VAL A 339 -24.08 -3.73 1.49
C VAL A 339 -25.20 -3.07 2.30
N GLY A 340 -24.88 -2.49 3.47
CA GLY A 340 -25.82 -1.77 4.32
C GLY A 340 -26.32 -0.48 3.65
N GLU A 341 -25.41 0.29 3.06
CA GLU A 341 -25.74 1.51 2.29
C GLU A 341 -26.70 1.17 1.13
N VAL A 342 -26.36 0.19 0.29
CA VAL A 342 -27.21 -0.24 -0.82
C VAL A 342 -28.57 -0.76 -0.34
N ALA A 343 -28.59 -1.55 0.74
CA ALA A 343 -29.84 -2.06 1.32
C ALA A 343 -30.76 -0.96 1.84
N TYR A 344 -30.23 0.21 2.19
CA TYR A 344 -31.05 1.37 2.49
C TYR A 344 -31.51 2.09 1.22
N MET A 345 -30.64 2.23 0.21
CA MET A 345 -30.91 3.01 -1.01
C MET A 345 -32.00 2.43 -1.92
N ILE A 346 -32.36 1.15 -1.73
CA ILE A 346 -33.50 0.54 -2.45
C ILE A 346 -34.82 1.27 -2.16
N GLU A 347 -35.82 1.10 -3.03
CA GLU A 347 -37.16 1.66 -2.85
C GLU A 347 -38.00 0.92 -1.78
N TRP A 348 -37.44 0.69 -0.59
CA TRP A 348 -38.05 -0.08 0.50
C TRP A 348 -39.42 0.49 0.94
N TYR A 349 -39.66 1.78 0.71
CA TYR A 349 -40.94 2.44 0.98
C TYR A 349 -42.10 1.90 0.10
N ARG A 350 -41.79 1.27 -1.04
CA ARG A 350 -42.78 0.57 -1.89
C ARG A 350 -43.12 -0.83 -1.39
N ILE A 351 -42.32 -1.39 -0.47
CA ILE A 351 -42.52 -2.73 0.10
C ILE A 351 -43.59 -2.65 1.20
N ARG A 352 -44.71 -3.34 1.00
CA ARG A 352 -45.87 -3.28 1.92
C ARG A 352 -45.66 -4.06 3.22
N GLY A 353 -46.16 -3.49 4.32
CA GLY A 353 -46.32 -4.18 5.61
C GLY A 353 -45.00 -4.44 6.36
N LYS A 354 -44.94 -5.55 7.10
CA LYS A 354 -43.77 -5.93 7.92
C LYS A 354 -42.55 -6.37 7.08
N LYS A 355 -42.70 -6.55 5.77
CA LYS A 355 -41.65 -7.06 4.87
C LYS A 355 -40.44 -6.13 4.75
N LYS A 356 -40.64 -4.81 4.91
CA LYS A 356 -39.55 -3.82 4.94
C LYS A 356 -38.60 -3.98 6.13
N LEU A 357 -39.00 -4.68 7.20
CA LEU A 357 -38.13 -4.95 8.35
C LEU A 357 -36.95 -5.86 7.98
N CYS A 358 -37.07 -6.66 6.90
CA CYS A 358 -35.94 -7.45 6.40
C CYS A 358 -34.79 -6.55 5.92
N CYS A 359 -35.09 -5.39 5.32
CA CYS A 359 -34.08 -4.42 4.91
C CYS A 359 -33.36 -3.83 6.13
N VAL A 360 -34.10 -3.51 7.19
CA VAL A 360 -33.53 -3.05 8.47
C VAL A 360 -32.59 -4.09 9.07
N LEU A 361 -32.97 -5.38 9.02
CA LEU A 361 -32.11 -6.46 9.50
C LEU A 361 -30.84 -6.60 8.65
N ILE A 362 -30.93 -6.47 7.33
CA ILE A 362 -29.74 -6.47 6.45
C ILE A 362 -28.80 -5.32 6.82
N ILE A 363 -29.33 -4.09 6.94
CA ILE A 363 -28.55 -2.90 7.31
C ILE A 363 -27.87 -3.09 8.68
N ALA A 364 -28.63 -3.54 9.69
CA ALA A 364 -28.10 -3.76 11.03
C ALA A 364 -26.97 -4.80 11.03
N MET A 365 -27.15 -5.91 10.31
CA MET A 365 -26.16 -6.99 10.22
C MET A 365 -24.91 -6.57 9.42
N SER A 366 -25.07 -5.73 8.39
CA SER A 366 -23.95 -5.16 7.63
C SER A 366 -23.07 -4.27 8.49
N ASN A 367 -23.68 -3.42 9.32
CA ASN A 367 -22.97 -2.52 10.23
C ASN A 367 -22.32 -3.25 11.43
N SER A 368 -22.86 -4.40 11.83
CA SER A 368 -22.32 -5.23 12.92
C SER A 368 -21.52 -6.44 12.43
N SER A 369 -21.06 -6.42 11.19
CA SER A 369 -20.50 -7.58 10.50
C SER A 369 -19.12 -8.00 11.01
N ILE A 370 -18.66 -9.15 10.51
CA ILE A 370 -17.43 -9.81 10.95
C ILE A 370 -16.23 -9.04 10.42
N LYS A 371 -15.56 -8.31 11.32
CA LYS A 371 -14.25 -7.72 11.09
C LYS A 371 -13.18 -8.79 11.23
N PHE A 372 -12.21 -8.81 10.33
CA PHE A 372 -11.10 -9.74 10.45
C PHE A 372 -10.13 -9.30 11.55
N THR A 373 -9.67 -10.24 12.37
CA THR A 373 -8.83 -9.94 13.53
C THR A 373 -7.59 -10.83 13.61
N ALA A 374 -6.51 -10.28 14.17
CA ALA A 374 -5.38 -11.03 14.64
C ALA A 374 -5.64 -11.46 16.10
N GLY A 375 -6.00 -12.72 16.30
CA GLY A 375 -6.12 -13.33 17.62
C GLY A 375 -7.18 -12.70 18.54
N ASN A 376 -8.26 -12.12 17.98
CA ASN A 376 -9.26 -11.31 18.72
C ASN A 376 -8.71 -10.08 19.45
N MET A 377 -7.43 -9.72 19.25
CA MET A 377 -6.80 -8.60 19.96
C MET A 377 -6.69 -7.36 19.10
N VAL A 378 -6.47 -7.54 17.80
CA VAL A 378 -6.21 -6.44 16.87
C VAL A 378 -7.07 -6.62 15.63
N GLU A 379 -7.86 -5.61 15.28
CA GLU A 379 -8.60 -5.59 14.02
C GLU A 379 -7.62 -5.37 12.85
N LEU A 380 -7.73 -6.17 11.80
CA LEU A 380 -6.92 -6.06 10.59
C LEU A 380 -7.48 -4.94 9.71
N SER A 381 -6.85 -3.77 9.78
CA SER A 381 -7.24 -2.57 9.03
C SER A 381 -6.02 -1.78 8.59
N ILE A 382 -6.19 -0.91 7.59
CA ILE A 382 -5.11 0.00 7.15
C ILE A 382 -4.69 0.93 8.29
N TYR A 383 -5.62 1.26 9.18
CA TYR A 383 -5.34 2.01 10.41
C TYR A 383 -4.32 1.29 11.29
N THR A 384 -4.56 0.01 11.60
CA THR A 384 -3.67 -0.84 12.40
C THR A 384 -2.29 -0.97 11.77
N PHE A 385 -2.20 -1.19 10.46
CA PHE A 385 -0.91 -1.25 9.76
C PHE A 385 -0.14 0.07 9.88
N SER A 386 -0.84 1.20 9.82
CA SER A 386 -0.20 2.51 9.89
C SER A 386 0.25 2.87 11.31
N ASP A 387 -0.55 2.53 12.34
CA ASP A 387 -0.14 2.65 13.75
C ASP A 387 1.06 1.75 14.04
N TYR A 388 1.08 0.56 13.44
CA TYR A 388 2.20 -0.36 13.50
C TYR A 388 3.49 0.22 12.91
N ILE A 389 3.46 0.82 11.71
CA ILE A 389 4.62 1.49 11.11
C ILE A 389 5.04 2.71 11.93
N GLN A 390 4.07 3.48 12.47
CA GLN A 390 4.37 4.64 13.30
C GLN A 390 5.03 4.25 14.63
N TYR A 391 4.53 3.22 15.31
CA TYR A 391 5.13 2.70 16.54
C TYR A 391 6.61 2.29 16.34
N LEU A 392 6.93 1.71 15.19
CA LEU A 392 8.29 1.35 14.81
C LEU A 392 9.17 2.57 14.49
N ALA A 393 8.60 3.61 13.87
CA ALA A 393 9.31 4.86 13.59
C ALA A 393 9.51 5.73 14.85
N ASP A 394 8.61 5.64 15.85
CA ASP A 394 8.54 6.51 17.03
C ASP A 394 9.31 5.99 18.28
N TYR A 395 10.25 5.05 18.15
CA TYR A 395 11.13 4.68 19.29
C TYR A 395 11.99 5.85 19.84
N ARG A 396 11.94 7.03 19.21
CA ARG A 396 12.54 8.29 19.72
C ARG A 396 11.55 9.33 20.26
N VAL A 397 10.23 9.11 20.22
CA VAL A 397 9.25 10.17 20.52
C VAL A 397 8.37 9.89 21.76
N SER A 398 8.29 8.64 22.23
CA SER A 398 7.40 8.26 23.35
C SER A 398 7.79 8.79 24.73
N THR A 399 8.96 9.44 24.87
CA THR A 399 9.38 10.07 26.14
C THR A 399 8.92 11.52 26.31
N MET A 400 8.24 12.13 25.33
CA MET A 400 7.76 13.52 25.44
C MET A 400 6.24 13.70 25.59
N GLU A 401 5.40 12.68 25.36
CA GLU A 401 3.93 12.88 25.33
C GLU A 401 3.18 12.57 26.64
N LYS A 402 3.85 12.06 27.68
CA LYS A 402 3.14 11.69 28.93
C LYS A 402 2.98 12.83 29.96
N ASN A 403 3.41 14.05 29.66
CA ASN A 403 3.19 15.19 30.55
C ASN A 403 2.74 16.43 29.75
N ARG A 404 1.44 16.70 29.78
CA ARG A 404 0.81 18.03 30.01
C ARG A 404 -0.59 18.05 29.42
N SER A 405 -1.57 17.74 30.26
CA SER A 405 -2.82 18.48 30.23
C SER A 405 -2.54 19.85 30.84
N ILE A 406 -2.83 20.94 30.12
CA ILE A 406 -3.20 22.28 30.60
C ILE A 406 -3.25 23.23 29.36
N ILE A 407 -4.37 23.96 29.22
CA ILE A 407 -4.70 25.10 28.32
C ILE A 407 -5.17 24.81 26.87
N GLY A 408 -6.47 25.02 26.62
CA GLY A 408 -7.14 24.93 25.32
C GLY A 408 -6.78 25.98 24.26
N HIS A 409 -5.62 26.64 24.38
CA HIS A 409 -5.03 27.43 23.29
C HIS A 409 -3.94 26.63 22.54
N ASP A 410 -3.26 25.70 23.22
CA ASP A 410 -2.24 24.81 22.64
C ASP A 410 -2.84 23.73 21.73
N ASP A 411 -4.11 23.38 21.92
CA ASP A 411 -4.74 22.24 21.25
C ASP A 411 -5.05 22.51 19.77
N TYR A 412 -5.40 23.76 19.42
CA TYR A 412 -5.58 24.19 18.03
C TYR A 412 -4.26 24.14 17.25
N GLU A 413 -3.21 24.77 17.80
CA GLU A 413 -1.92 24.85 17.14
C GLU A 413 -1.28 23.47 16.99
N ARG A 414 -1.50 22.58 17.98
CA ARG A 414 -1.14 21.16 17.89
C ARG A 414 -1.84 20.47 16.73
N ASN A 415 -3.15 20.66 16.56
CA ASN A 415 -3.93 20.02 15.50
C ASN A 415 -3.57 20.55 14.10
N VAL A 416 -3.36 21.86 13.95
CA VAL A 416 -2.83 22.44 12.71
C VAL A 416 -1.47 21.84 12.39
N ASN A 417 -0.55 21.82 13.36
CA ASN A 417 0.77 21.23 13.18
C ASN A 417 0.67 19.74 12.83
N LEU A 418 -0.25 19.00 13.42
CA LEU A 418 -0.48 17.59 13.10
C LEU A 418 -0.81 17.40 11.60
N SER A 419 -1.66 18.25 11.03
CA SER A 419 -2.03 18.19 9.61
C SER A 419 -0.90 18.63 8.66
N ILE A 420 -0.20 19.73 8.95
CA ILE A 420 0.66 20.40 7.95
C ILE A 420 2.16 20.45 8.29
N ARG A 421 2.62 19.88 9.41
CA ARG A 421 4.04 20.00 9.85
C ARG A 421 5.05 19.57 8.80
N TRP A 422 4.84 18.43 8.14
CA TRP A 422 5.76 17.93 7.12
C TRP A 422 5.73 18.77 5.85
N ASN A 423 4.54 19.17 5.39
CA ASN A 423 4.39 20.09 4.26
C ASN A 423 5.07 21.44 4.55
N ARG A 424 4.92 21.95 5.78
CA ARG A 424 5.60 23.16 6.24
C ARG A 424 7.11 23.02 6.22
N PHE A 425 7.64 21.88 6.70
CA PHE A 425 9.08 21.63 6.67
C PHE A 425 9.62 21.61 5.23
N LEU A 426 8.98 20.87 4.32
CA LEU A 426 9.42 20.73 2.93
C LEU A 426 9.26 22.03 2.12
N LEU A 427 8.14 22.74 2.26
CA LEU A 427 7.93 24.03 1.60
C LEU A 427 8.88 25.11 2.14
N LYS A 428 9.24 25.09 3.43
CA LYS A 428 10.22 26.02 3.99
C LYS A 428 11.63 25.74 3.47
N SER A 429 12.02 24.47 3.32
CA SER A 429 13.34 24.12 2.77
C SER A 429 13.47 24.49 1.29
N LEU A 430 12.36 24.47 0.54
CA LEU A 430 12.29 24.88 -0.87
C LEU A 430 12.05 26.38 -1.09
N GLY A 431 11.89 27.16 -0.02
CA GLY A 431 11.62 28.60 -0.10
C GLY A 431 10.21 28.96 -0.61
N THR A 432 9.30 27.99 -0.69
CA THR A 432 7.94 28.15 -1.23
C THR A 432 6.86 28.19 -0.15
N TRP A 433 7.23 28.18 1.14
CA TRP A 433 6.26 28.35 2.22
C TRP A 433 5.62 29.75 2.21
N PRO A 434 4.28 29.85 2.18
CA PRO A 434 3.61 31.13 1.97
C PRO A 434 3.94 32.22 3.00
N ASN A 435 3.94 31.88 4.30
CA ASN A 435 4.10 32.90 5.36
C ASN A 435 5.56 33.37 5.52
N LEU A 436 6.55 32.76 4.83
CA LEU A 436 7.92 33.30 4.81
C LEU A 436 7.95 34.70 4.19
N ARG A 437 7.01 35.03 3.30
CA ARG A 437 7.03 36.27 2.52
C ARG A 437 6.34 37.47 3.18
N GLU A 438 5.76 37.31 4.37
CA GLU A 438 5.15 38.41 5.11
C GLU A 438 6.19 39.40 5.66
N SER A 439 7.39 38.91 5.99
CA SER A 439 8.51 39.75 6.42
C SER A 439 9.46 40.06 5.26
N ARG A 440 10.05 41.28 5.23
CA ARG A 440 11.04 41.64 4.20
C ARG A 440 12.24 40.68 4.18
N ILE A 441 12.67 40.22 5.35
CA ILE A 441 13.80 39.30 5.52
C ILE A 441 13.44 37.91 4.99
N GLY A 442 12.27 37.38 5.35
CA GLY A 442 11.82 36.07 4.87
C GLY A 442 11.50 36.05 3.37
N LYS A 443 11.04 37.17 2.79
CA LYS A 443 10.90 37.32 1.33
C LYS A 443 12.25 37.26 0.61
N CYS A 444 13.26 37.96 1.13
CA CYS A 444 14.62 37.90 0.58
C CYS A 444 15.20 36.48 0.67
N TYR A 445 14.97 35.80 1.79
CA TYR A 445 15.38 34.41 2.00
C TYR A 445 14.70 33.43 1.03
N SER A 446 13.37 33.55 0.86
CA SER A 446 12.58 32.74 -0.10
C SER A 446 13.06 32.92 -1.54
N VAL A 447 13.34 34.17 -1.96
CA VAL A 447 13.86 34.47 -3.30
C VAL A 447 15.26 33.88 -3.48
N LEU A 448 16.15 34.02 -2.48
CA LEU A 448 17.51 33.49 -2.55
C LEU A 448 17.53 31.97 -2.66
N ILE A 449 16.72 31.27 -1.85
CA ILE A 449 16.57 29.81 -1.97
C ILE A 449 15.99 29.43 -3.33
N GLY A 450 14.98 30.16 -3.81
CA GLY A 450 14.40 29.91 -5.13
C GLY A 450 15.43 30.02 -6.25
N ILE A 451 16.27 31.06 -6.24
CA ILE A 451 17.37 31.23 -7.20
C ILE A 451 18.36 30.06 -7.11
N VAL A 452 18.71 29.61 -5.90
CA VAL A 452 19.59 28.45 -5.71
C VAL A 452 18.95 27.17 -6.24
N CYS A 453 17.68 26.90 -5.94
CA CYS A 453 16.96 25.72 -6.44
C CYS A 453 16.87 25.72 -7.97
N TYR A 454 16.45 26.83 -8.59
CA TYR A 454 16.41 26.95 -10.05
C TYR A 454 17.80 26.83 -10.67
N GLY A 455 18.81 27.48 -10.07
CA GLY A 455 20.19 27.42 -10.53
C GLY A 455 20.76 26.01 -10.51
N LEU A 456 20.57 25.27 -9.42
CA LEU A 456 21.04 23.89 -9.27
C LEU A 456 20.35 22.93 -10.22
N ILE A 457 19.02 22.98 -10.35
CA ILE A 457 18.26 22.11 -11.27
C ILE A 457 18.63 22.44 -12.73
N SER A 458 18.74 23.72 -13.07
CA SER A 458 19.12 24.16 -14.42
C SER A 458 20.57 23.78 -14.74
N PHE A 459 21.47 23.84 -13.77
CA PHE A 459 22.85 23.38 -13.91
C PHE A 459 22.91 21.88 -14.18
N MET A 460 22.15 21.06 -13.43
CA MET A 460 22.05 19.62 -13.69
C MET A 460 21.53 19.34 -15.10
N LEU A 461 20.43 19.99 -15.49
CA LEU A 461 19.85 19.84 -16.83
C LEU A 461 20.84 20.25 -17.92
N THR A 462 21.54 21.38 -17.76
CA THR A 462 22.49 21.91 -18.75
C THR A 462 23.74 21.02 -18.84
N SER A 463 24.28 20.61 -17.70
CA SER A 463 25.47 19.75 -17.64
C SER A 463 25.22 18.39 -18.30
N SER A 464 24.08 17.75 -18.01
CA SER A 464 23.71 16.47 -18.61
C SER A 464 23.39 16.59 -20.11
N ASN A 465 22.78 17.69 -20.56
CA ASN A 465 22.56 17.94 -21.98
C ASN A 465 23.88 18.19 -22.75
N MET A 466 24.80 18.96 -22.16
CA MET A 466 26.14 19.20 -22.73
C MET A 466 26.88 17.87 -22.92
N PHE A 467 26.88 17.01 -21.90
CA PHE A 467 27.48 15.68 -21.98
C PHE A 467 26.84 14.83 -23.11
N LEU A 468 25.51 14.83 -23.19
CA LEU A 468 24.77 14.10 -24.22
C LEU A 468 25.14 14.54 -25.65
N VAL A 469 25.23 15.85 -25.89
CA VAL A 469 25.48 16.41 -27.24
C VAL A 469 26.94 16.26 -27.65
N VAL A 470 27.87 16.54 -26.74
CA VAL A 470 29.30 16.67 -27.06
C VAL A 470 30.04 15.33 -26.98
N GLU A 471 29.72 14.49 -25.99
CA GLU A 471 30.57 13.33 -25.65
C GLU A 471 29.93 11.98 -25.96
N VAL A 472 28.59 11.90 -25.96
CA VAL A 472 27.91 10.63 -26.23
C VAL A 472 27.72 10.43 -27.74
N LYS A 473 28.55 9.56 -28.32
CA LYS A 473 28.45 9.14 -29.73
C LYS A 473 27.56 7.90 -29.95
N ASP A 474 27.46 7.04 -28.94
CA ASP A 474 26.70 5.79 -29.00
C ASP A 474 25.19 6.01 -28.81
N THR A 475 24.38 5.43 -29.69
CA THR A 475 22.92 5.59 -29.71
C THR A 475 22.27 5.07 -28.44
N TYR A 476 22.77 3.96 -27.88
CA TYR A 476 22.21 3.37 -26.66
C TYR A 476 22.44 4.28 -25.45
N ASN A 477 23.68 4.74 -25.25
CA ASN A 477 24.00 5.70 -24.18
C ASN A 477 23.26 7.03 -24.33
N ARG A 478 22.92 7.46 -25.56
CA ARG A 478 22.06 8.63 -25.79
C ARG A 478 20.66 8.40 -25.22
N ILE A 479 20.05 7.25 -25.52
CA ILE A 479 18.73 6.89 -25.01
C ILE A 479 18.77 6.84 -23.48
N LYS A 480 19.79 6.21 -22.88
CA LYS A 480 19.97 6.10 -21.42
C LYS A 480 19.91 7.44 -20.69
N MET A 481 20.50 8.49 -21.28
CA MET A 481 20.51 9.83 -20.71
C MET A 481 19.17 10.58 -20.86
N ILE A 482 18.26 10.13 -21.74
CA ILE A 482 16.93 10.75 -21.90
C ILE A 482 16.12 10.65 -20.61
N GLY A 483 16.19 9.53 -19.89
CA GLY A 483 15.44 9.32 -18.64
C GLY A 483 15.79 10.33 -17.53
N PRO A 484 17.07 10.49 -17.17
CA PRO A 484 17.52 11.57 -16.29
C PRO A 484 17.10 12.97 -16.76
N LEU A 485 17.25 13.26 -18.05
CA LEU A 485 16.90 14.57 -18.62
C LEU A 485 15.39 14.85 -18.52
N SER A 486 14.54 13.87 -18.82
CA SER A 486 13.09 13.99 -18.64
C SER A 486 12.74 14.19 -17.17
N PHE A 487 13.40 13.50 -16.24
CA PHE A 487 13.18 13.68 -14.80
C PHE A 487 13.58 15.09 -14.30
N PHE A 488 14.71 15.64 -14.78
CA PHE A 488 15.12 17.01 -14.46
C PHE A 488 14.16 18.05 -15.05
N ALA A 489 13.76 17.89 -16.32
CA ALA A 489 12.79 18.77 -16.97
C ALA A 489 11.44 18.74 -16.24
N MET A 490 10.92 17.54 -15.93
CA MET A 490 9.70 17.33 -15.17
C MET A 490 9.76 18.05 -13.82
N THR A 491 10.89 17.94 -13.11
CA THR A 491 11.06 18.59 -11.80
C THR A 491 11.13 20.10 -11.89
N LEU A 492 11.81 20.64 -12.91
CA LEU A 492 11.86 22.08 -13.15
C LEU A 492 10.45 22.64 -13.40
N ILE A 493 9.66 21.94 -14.22
CA ILE A 493 8.26 22.28 -14.49
C ILE A 493 7.40 22.17 -13.22
N LYS A 494 7.58 21.11 -12.41
CA LYS A 494 6.87 20.97 -11.11
C LYS A 494 7.20 22.11 -10.15
N TYR A 495 8.47 22.49 -10.06
CA TYR A 495 8.89 23.59 -9.20
C TYR A 495 8.30 24.92 -9.68
N TYR A 496 8.30 25.15 -11.00
CA TYR A 496 7.60 26.27 -11.60
C TYR A 496 6.12 26.31 -11.20
N PHE A 497 5.38 25.21 -11.36
CA PHE A 497 3.97 25.15 -10.98
C PHE A 497 3.74 25.31 -9.48
N LEU A 498 4.59 24.75 -8.61
CA LEU A 498 4.52 24.99 -7.16
C LEU A 498 4.69 26.47 -6.81
N THR A 499 5.59 27.18 -7.49
CA THR A 499 5.78 28.63 -7.29
C THR A 499 4.64 29.44 -7.91
N PHE A 500 4.12 29.04 -9.07
CA PHE A 500 3.01 29.72 -9.74
C PHE A 500 1.70 29.60 -8.95
N HIS A 501 1.43 28.42 -8.38
CA HIS A 501 0.24 28.15 -7.56
C HIS A 501 0.44 28.43 -6.07
N GLU A 502 1.49 29.15 -5.68
CA GLU A 502 1.80 29.49 -4.28
C GLU A 502 0.61 30.17 -3.58
N GLU A 503 -0.09 31.07 -4.26
CA GLU A 503 -1.27 31.74 -3.69
C GLU A 503 -2.44 30.77 -3.43
N ASN A 504 -2.64 29.78 -4.32
CA ASN A 504 -3.67 28.77 -4.13
C ASN A 504 -3.31 27.84 -2.96
N ILE A 505 -2.04 27.42 -2.86
CA ILE A 505 -1.54 26.60 -1.76
C ILE A 505 -1.67 27.38 -0.44
N ARG A 506 -1.35 28.67 -0.42
CA ARG A 506 -1.54 29.55 0.74
C ARG A 506 -2.99 29.59 1.19
N LYS A 507 -3.91 29.90 0.26
CA LYS A 507 -5.35 29.92 0.56
C LYS A 507 -5.84 28.57 1.08
N GLY A 508 -5.26 27.46 0.59
CA GLY A 508 -5.58 26.12 1.06
C GLY A 508 -5.12 25.89 2.49
N ILE A 509 -3.89 26.28 2.82
CA ILE A 509 -3.36 26.20 4.20
C ILE A 509 -4.16 27.09 5.15
N GLU A 510 -4.47 28.33 4.74
CA GLU A 510 -5.31 29.25 5.53
C GLU A 510 -6.72 28.67 5.75
N HIS A 511 -7.26 27.93 4.78
CA HIS A 511 -8.54 27.23 4.93
C HIS A 511 -8.46 26.15 6.00
N ILE A 512 -7.43 25.30 5.96
CA ILE A 512 -7.18 24.26 6.97
C ILE A 512 -7.02 24.87 8.36
N GLU A 513 -6.23 25.93 8.47
CA GLU A 513 -6.01 26.68 9.71
C GLU A 513 -7.31 27.30 10.23
N TRP A 514 -8.16 27.82 9.34
CA TRP A 514 -9.46 28.35 9.71
C TRP A 514 -10.38 27.24 10.21
N ASP A 515 -10.44 26.09 9.54
CA ASP A 515 -11.33 24.98 9.93
C ASP A 515 -10.99 24.49 11.33
N TRP A 516 -9.71 24.21 11.59
CA TRP A 516 -9.24 23.82 12.92
C TRP A 516 -9.58 24.84 14.02
N LYS A 517 -9.61 26.13 13.69
CA LYS A 517 -9.95 27.20 14.64
C LYS A 517 -11.43 27.24 14.97
N ASN A 518 -12.29 26.80 14.04
CA ASN A 518 -13.74 26.95 14.14
C ASN A 518 -14.47 25.66 14.51
N VAL A 519 -13.81 24.51 14.51
CA VAL A 519 -14.37 23.27 15.03
C VAL A 519 -14.36 23.26 16.55
N LYS A 520 -15.55 23.28 17.15
CA LYS A 520 -15.75 23.35 18.61
C LYS A 520 -16.32 22.07 19.21
N HIS A 521 -17.02 21.26 18.42
CA HIS A 521 -17.63 20.04 18.93
C HIS A 521 -16.61 18.89 18.97
N GLU A 522 -16.55 18.15 20.07
CA GLU A 522 -15.52 17.13 20.32
C GLU A 522 -15.54 15.99 19.30
N GLU A 523 -16.71 15.52 18.90
CA GLU A 523 -16.83 14.47 17.88
C GLU A 523 -16.39 14.94 16.48
N ASP A 524 -16.71 16.18 16.10
CA ASP A 524 -16.26 16.79 14.84
C ASP A 524 -14.72 16.95 14.85
N LYS A 525 -14.17 17.34 16.00
CA LYS A 525 -12.73 17.44 16.23
C LYS A 525 -12.06 16.07 16.14
N ARG A 526 -12.69 15.01 16.69
CA ARG A 526 -12.20 13.63 16.58
C ARG A 526 -12.11 13.19 15.12
N ILE A 527 -13.16 13.44 14.33
CA ILE A 527 -13.18 13.15 12.89
C ILE A 527 -12.05 13.88 12.17
N MET A 528 -11.87 15.18 12.43
CA MET A 528 -10.77 15.93 11.81
C MET A 528 -9.39 15.38 12.20
N ILE A 529 -9.19 14.97 13.45
CA ILE A 529 -7.90 14.39 13.92
C ILE A 529 -7.63 13.07 13.20
N GLU A 530 -8.64 12.22 13.05
CA GLU A 530 -8.54 10.95 12.35
C GLU A 530 -8.11 11.14 10.89
N TYR A 531 -8.80 11.99 10.15
CA TYR A 531 -8.47 12.30 8.76
C TYR A 531 -7.12 13.04 8.63
N ALA A 532 -6.79 13.94 9.56
CA ALA A 532 -5.49 14.60 9.54
C ALA A 532 -4.32 13.62 9.77
N ASN A 533 -4.50 12.65 10.66
CA ASN A 533 -3.53 11.55 10.82
C ASN A 533 -3.44 10.70 9.57
N TYR A 534 -4.57 10.42 8.92
CA TYR A 534 -4.61 9.67 7.68
C TYR A 534 -3.84 10.37 6.54
N GLY A 535 -4.07 11.67 6.34
CA GLY A 535 -3.35 12.47 5.33
C GLY A 535 -1.85 12.57 5.63
N LYS A 536 -1.48 12.76 6.90
CA LYS A 536 -0.08 12.72 7.36
C LYS A 536 0.59 11.38 7.07
N LYS A 537 -0.10 10.26 7.32
CA LYS A 537 0.40 8.90 7.07
C LYS A 537 0.65 8.69 5.57
N LEU A 538 -0.30 9.07 4.71
CA LEU A 538 -0.12 8.99 3.25
C LEU A 538 1.07 9.84 2.74
N ALA A 539 1.23 11.06 3.27
CA ALA A 539 2.36 11.92 2.93
C ALA A 539 3.71 11.29 3.32
N LEU A 540 3.81 10.67 4.51
CA LEU A 540 5.03 10.03 4.98
C LEU A 540 5.43 8.81 4.14
N ILE A 541 4.47 7.97 3.75
CA ILE A 541 4.72 6.82 2.88
C ILE A 541 5.24 7.30 1.52
N SER A 542 4.66 8.38 0.98
CA SER A 542 5.11 8.98 -0.27
C SER A 542 6.54 9.53 -0.19
N ILE A 543 6.88 10.22 0.90
CA ILE A 543 8.24 10.68 1.15
C ILE A 543 9.22 9.50 1.19
N PHE A 544 8.86 8.40 1.86
CA PHE A 544 9.70 7.21 1.94
C PHE A 544 10.04 6.63 0.56
N PHE A 545 9.03 6.42 -0.30
CA PHE A 545 9.27 5.86 -1.64
C PHE A 545 10.09 6.79 -2.54
N VAL A 546 9.83 8.10 -2.50
CA VAL A 546 10.61 9.09 -3.26
C VAL A 546 12.07 9.11 -2.81
N TYR A 547 12.34 9.15 -1.51
CA TYR A 547 13.71 9.17 -1.00
C TYR A 547 14.41 7.81 -1.10
N SER A 548 13.67 6.70 -1.14
CA SER A 548 14.27 5.38 -1.40
C SER A 548 14.99 5.37 -2.76
N ALA A 549 14.32 5.85 -3.81
CA ALA A 549 14.87 5.95 -5.16
C ALA A 549 16.09 6.88 -5.23
N PHE A 550 16.07 8.00 -4.50
CA PHE A 550 17.22 8.90 -4.35
C PHE A 550 18.44 8.17 -3.79
N VAL A 551 18.27 7.40 -2.70
CA VAL A 551 19.38 6.70 -2.06
C VAL A 551 20.01 5.66 -3.00
N PHE A 552 19.17 4.89 -3.70
CA PHE A 552 19.65 3.89 -4.66
C PHE A 552 20.43 4.55 -5.81
N TYR A 553 19.89 5.61 -6.41
CA TYR A 553 20.53 6.21 -7.59
C TYR A 553 21.80 7.01 -7.24
N TYR A 554 21.79 7.81 -6.17
CA TYR A 554 22.89 8.72 -5.86
C TYR A 554 24.01 8.11 -5.02
N PHE A 555 23.72 7.06 -4.26
CA PHE A 555 24.72 6.43 -3.39
C PHE A 555 24.98 4.98 -3.79
N VAL A 556 23.95 4.15 -3.94
CA VAL A 556 24.16 2.71 -4.22
C VAL A 556 24.87 2.49 -5.55
N VAL A 557 24.47 3.18 -6.63
CA VAL A 557 25.13 3.03 -7.94
C VAL A 557 26.61 3.46 -7.90
N PRO A 558 26.97 4.70 -7.48
CA PRO A 558 28.38 5.10 -7.42
C PRO A 558 29.25 4.22 -6.49
N ILE A 559 28.70 3.81 -5.35
CA ILE A 559 29.41 2.92 -4.40
C ILE A 559 29.65 1.55 -5.03
N SER A 560 28.66 1.02 -5.75
CA SER A 560 28.78 -0.31 -6.38
C SER A 560 29.79 -0.36 -7.51
N VAL A 561 29.94 0.73 -8.26
CA VAL A 561 30.96 0.84 -9.33
C VAL A 561 32.37 1.01 -8.73
N GLY A 562 32.48 1.62 -7.55
CA GLY A 562 33.76 1.86 -6.89
C GLY A 562 34.58 2.96 -7.57
N LYS A 563 35.81 3.21 -7.08
CA LYS A 563 36.71 4.19 -7.69
C LYS A 563 37.25 3.66 -9.02
N ILE A 564 37.07 4.42 -10.10
CA ILE A 564 37.60 4.09 -11.42
C ILE A 564 39.05 4.58 -11.49
N ARG A 565 39.96 3.73 -11.96
CA ARG A 565 41.38 4.06 -12.19
C ARG A 565 41.60 4.23 -13.69
N ASP A 566 41.95 5.44 -14.11
CA ASP A 566 42.25 5.77 -15.50
C ASP A 566 43.58 6.54 -15.56
N GLU A 567 44.57 6.00 -16.29
CA GLU A 567 45.87 6.63 -16.56
C GLU A 567 46.48 7.44 -15.38
N ASN A 568 46.68 6.77 -14.23
CA ASN A 568 47.18 7.29 -12.94
C ASN A 568 46.21 8.12 -12.08
N LEU A 569 44.99 8.42 -12.53
CA LEU A 569 43.97 9.14 -11.76
C LEU A 569 42.93 8.16 -11.17
N THR A 570 42.54 8.37 -9.92
CA THR A 570 41.45 7.63 -9.27
C THR A 570 40.32 8.57 -8.88
N PHE A 571 39.13 8.36 -9.46
CA PHE A 571 37.98 9.22 -9.21
C PHE A 571 36.73 8.40 -8.88
N ILE A 572 35.78 9.05 -8.19
CA ILE A 572 34.48 8.46 -7.83
C ILE A 572 33.53 8.71 -9.01
N PRO A 573 32.84 7.69 -9.52
CA PRO A 573 31.88 7.86 -10.61
C PRO A 573 30.73 8.76 -10.17
N LEU A 574 30.40 9.75 -11.01
CA LEU A 574 29.29 10.65 -10.76
C LEU A 574 27.96 9.94 -11.05
N PRO A 575 26.90 10.19 -10.24
CA PRO A 575 25.55 9.72 -10.54
C PRO A 575 25.07 10.12 -11.94
N PHE A 576 25.42 11.34 -12.36
CA PHE A 576 25.19 11.80 -13.73
C PHE A 576 26.52 12.24 -14.37
N PRO A 577 26.88 11.69 -15.54
CA PRO A 577 28.07 12.15 -16.23
C PRO A 577 27.93 13.62 -16.64
N SER A 578 29.05 14.34 -16.60
CA SER A 578 29.14 15.77 -16.91
C SER A 578 30.28 15.98 -17.91
N SER A 579 30.13 16.96 -18.80
CA SER A 579 31.09 17.16 -19.88
C SER A 579 32.45 17.66 -19.36
N LYS A 580 33.54 17.14 -19.94
CA LYS A 580 34.92 17.62 -19.78
C LYS A 580 35.09 19.10 -20.14
N LEU A 581 34.17 19.66 -20.93
CA LEU A 581 34.15 21.09 -21.25
C LEU A 581 33.84 21.97 -20.02
N ILE A 582 33.11 21.43 -19.03
CA ILE A 582 32.78 22.13 -17.78
C ILE A 582 33.95 22.03 -16.80
N ALA A 583 34.42 20.81 -16.54
CA ALA A 583 35.61 20.52 -15.75
C ALA A 583 36.07 19.07 -16.02
N ASP A 584 37.37 18.81 -15.90
CA ASP A 584 37.88 17.44 -15.95
C ASP A 584 37.56 16.71 -14.63
N MET A 585 36.48 15.92 -14.66
CA MET A 585 35.95 15.22 -13.49
C MET A 585 36.83 14.09 -12.97
N ARG A 586 37.96 13.82 -13.63
CA ARG A 586 38.96 12.84 -13.17
C ARG A 586 39.91 13.42 -12.13
N GLN A 587 39.95 14.75 -12.01
CA GLN A 587 40.87 15.46 -11.13
C GLN A 587 40.20 15.86 -9.81
N SER A 588 40.94 15.74 -8.71
CA SER A 588 40.57 16.26 -7.39
C SER A 588 41.05 17.72 -7.29
N PRO A 589 40.24 18.68 -6.80
CA PRO A 589 38.98 18.53 -6.06
C PRO A 589 37.70 18.63 -6.92
N ALA A 590 37.81 18.74 -8.25
CA ALA A 590 36.66 19.01 -9.13
C ALA A 590 35.60 17.91 -9.05
N ASN A 591 36.03 16.64 -8.98
CA ASN A 591 35.14 15.49 -8.83
C ASN A 591 34.30 15.55 -7.55
N GLU A 592 34.94 15.80 -6.41
CA GLU A 592 34.29 15.85 -5.10
C GLU A 592 33.30 17.01 -4.99
N ILE A 593 33.66 18.18 -5.57
CA ILE A 593 32.80 19.35 -5.61
C ILE A 593 31.55 19.05 -6.44
N LEU A 594 31.71 18.53 -7.66
CA LEU A 594 30.56 18.27 -8.52
C LEU A 594 29.68 17.15 -7.97
N PHE A 595 30.27 16.08 -7.43
CA PHE A 595 29.50 15.04 -6.75
C PHE A 595 28.63 15.62 -5.62
N SER A 596 29.20 16.52 -4.81
CA SER A 596 28.46 17.21 -3.73
C SER A 596 27.34 18.10 -4.28
N VAL A 597 27.59 18.83 -5.38
CA VAL A 597 26.58 19.64 -6.07
C VAL A 597 25.46 18.77 -6.64
N GLN A 598 25.78 17.62 -7.24
CA GLN A 598 24.79 16.68 -7.77
C GLN A 598 23.94 16.09 -6.65
N VAL A 599 24.55 15.66 -5.53
CA VAL A 599 23.82 15.16 -4.36
C VAL A 599 22.89 16.22 -3.79
N LEU A 600 23.36 17.46 -3.61
CA LEU A 600 22.53 18.57 -3.15
C LEU A 600 21.35 18.84 -4.09
N SER A 601 21.62 18.87 -5.40
CA SER A 601 20.60 19.03 -6.43
C SER A 601 19.59 17.88 -6.38
N GLY A 602 20.06 16.65 -6.17
CA GLY A 602 19.23 15.46 -6.00
C GLY A 602 18.30 15.55 -4.80
N VAL A 603 18.80 16.02 -3.64
CA VAL A 603 17.96 16.26 -2.45
C VAL A 603 16.85 17.26 -2.76
N ILE A 604 17.16 18.35 -3.47
CA ILE A 604 16.19 19.38 -3.85
C ILE A 604 15.14 18.80 -4.82
N ILE A 605 15.57 18.06 -5.84
CA ILE A 605 14.69 17.45 -6.84
C ILE A 605 13.68 16.50 -6.21
N HIS A 606 14.14 15.64 -5.29
CA HIS A 606 13.29 14.69 -4.59
C HIS A 606 12.39 15.40 -3.56
N ALA A 607 12.89 16.44 -2.89
CA ALA A 607 12.07 17.29 -2.01
C ALA A 607 10.91 17.96 -2.77
N ILE A 608 11.13 18.45 -3.99
CA ILE A 608 10.08 19.04 -4.85
C ILE A 608 9.00 18.01 -5.16
N THR A 609 9.39 16.79 -5.54
CA THR A 609 8.46 15.71 -5.85
C THR A 609 7.67 15.28 -4.61
N ALA A 610 8.35 15.10 -3.47
CA ALA A 610 7.71 14.78 -2.21
C ALA A 610 6.74 15.89 -1.74
N THR A 611 7.08 17.16 -1.98
CA THR A 611 6.22 18.31 -1.64
C THR A 611 4.93 18.31 -2.45
N ALA A 612 5.01 18.06 -3.76
CA ALA A 612 3.83 17.97 -4.62
C ALA A 612 2.85 16.89 -4.13
N VAL A 613 3.34 15.67 -3.89
CA VAL A 613 2.51 14.54 -3.46
C VAL A 613 1.95 14.75 -2.05
N SER A 614 2.76 15.28 -1.12
CA SER A 614 2.33 15.49 0.28
C SER A 614 1.29 16.60 0.42
N ILE A 615 1.37 17.68 -0.36
CA ILE A 615 0.32 18.70 -0.42
C ILE A 615 -0.98 18.10 -0.98
N ALA A 616 -0.87 17.31 -2.05
CA ALA A 616 -2.02 16.65 -2.65
C ALA A 616 -2.76 15.75 -1.66
N ALA A 617 -2.02 14.88 -0.95
CA ALA A 617 -2.56 13.99 0.06
C ALA A 617 -3.22 14.76 1.22
N VAL A 618 -2.55 15.76 1.79
CA VAL A 618 -3.08 16.51 2.95
C VAL A 618 -4.33 17.31 2.57
N PHE A 619 -4.35 17.97 1.40
CA PHE A 619 -5.52 18.76 0.98
C PHE A 619 -6.71 17.85 0.65
N ALA A 620 -6.49 16.78 -0.12
CA ALA A 620 -7.53 15.82 -0.47
C ALA A 620 -8.17 15.22 0.80
N VAL A 621 -7.33 14.71 1.70
CA VAL A 621 -7.82 14.04 2.91
C VAL A 621 -8.45 15.02 3.90
N HIS A 622 -7.95 16.26 4.01
CA HIS A 622 -8.62 17.28 4.82
C HIS A 622 -10.02 17.58 4.28
N ALA A 623 -10.18 17.66 2.95
CA ALA A 623 -11.50 17.82 2.35
C ALA A 623 -12.42 16.63 2.67
N CYS A 624 -11.90 15.40 2.62
CA CYS A 624 -12.65 14.20 3.04
C CYS A 624 -13.09 14.28 4.50
N GLY A 625 -12.21 14.70 5.41
CA GLY A 625 -12.57 14.90 6.82
C GLY A 625 -13.66 15.97 7.03
N GLN A 626 -13.62 17.05 6.24
CA GLN A 626 -14.68 18.07 6.25
C GLN A 626 -16.01 17.53 5.68
N MET A 627 -15.97 16.68 4.66
CA MET A 627 -17.15 16.00 4.12
C MET A 627 -17.75 15.03 5.14
N GLN A 628 -16.92 14.26 5.85
CA GLN A 628 -17.38 13.39 6.93
C GLN A 628 -18.07 14.19 8.04
N MET A 629 -17.48 15.32 8.45
CA MET A 629 -18.15 16.23 9.39
C MET A 629 -19.49 16.75 8.85
N LEU A 630 -19.55 17.13 7.57
CA LEU A 630 -20.78 17.59 6.93
C LEU A 630 -21.86 16.49 6.93
N MET A 631 -21.48 15.22 6.74
CA MET A 631 -22.39 14.08 6.83
C MET A 631 -22.96 13.92 8.24
N ASN A 632 -22.15 14.03 9.30
CA ASN A 632 -22.65 14.03 10.68
C ASN A 632 -23.60 15.22 10.93
N TRP A 633 -23.34 16.38 10.32
CA TRP A 633 -24.22 17.54 10.42
C TRP A 633 -25.55 17.33 9.70
N LEU A 634 -25.54 16.64 8.56
CA LEU A 634 -26.73 16.24 7.80
C LEU A 634 -27.58 15.25 8.61
N GLU A 635 -26.96 14.27 9.25
CA GLU A 635 -27.66 13.30 10.12
C GLU A 635 -28.44 14.02 11.24
N CYS A 636 -27.81 15.03 11.86
CA CYS A 636 -28.42 15.85 12.89
C CYS A 636 -29.34 16.97 12.36
N LEU A 637 -29.62 17.04 11.05
CA LEU A 637 -30.34 18.17 10.46
C LEU A 637 -31.78 18.29 10.97
N VAL A 638 -32.48 17.17 11.18
CA VAL A 638 -33.90 17.16 11.54
C VAL A 638 -34.08 17.32 13.05
N ASP A 639 -33.49 16.43 13.85
CA ASP A 639 -33.67 16.42 15.31
C ASP A 639 -32.76 17.43 16.04
N GLY A 640 -31.64 17.79 15.43
CA GLY A 640 -30.72 18.79 15.95
C GLY A 640 -29.74 18.21 16.96
N ARG A 641 -28.56 18.82 17.02
CA ARG A 641 -27.51 18.52 18.00
C ARG A 641 -27.37 19.67 18.99
N SER A 642 -26.80 19.40 20.16
CA SER A 642 -26.66 20.37 21.26
C SER A 642 -25.89 21.64 20.88
N ASP A 643 -24.97 21.57 19.92
CA ASP A 643 -24.17 22.68 19.40
C ASP A 643 -24.80 23.38 18.17
N MET A 644 -25.91 22.85 17.66
CA MET A 644 -26.60 23.38 16.49
C MET A 644 -27.76 24.30 16.86
N ASN A 645 -28.16 25.14 15.89
CA ASN A 645 -29.28 26.04 16.10
C ASN A 645 -30.60 25.27 16.20
N LYS A 646 -31.46 25.61 17.17
CA LYS A 646 -32.79 25.02 17.30
C LYS A 646 -33.64 25.19 16.04
N ILE A 647 -33.45 26.30 15.32
CA ILE A 647 -34.15 26.61 14.07
C ILE A 647 -33.56 25.81 12.91
N VAL A 648 -34.39 24.96 12.28
CA VAL A 648 -34.00 24.12 11.12
C VAL A 648 -33.43 24.95 9.97
N ASP A 649 -34.00 26.12 9.66
CA ASP A 649 -33.51 26.96 8.56
C ASP A 649 -32.08 27.45 8.80
N LYS A 650 -31.72 27.74 10.05
CA LYS A 650 -30.35 28.12 10.42
C LYS A 650 -29.39 26.93 10.34
N ARG A 651 -29.87 25.71 10.61
CA ARG A 651 -29.09 24.47 10.41
C ARG A 651 -28.83 24.20 8.93
N ILE A 652 -29.87 24.26 8.09
CA ILE A 652 -29.75 24.12 6.62
C ILE A 652 -28.76 25.16 6.09
N ALA A 653 -28.89 26.43 6.49
CA ALA A 653 -27.96 27.48 6.09
C ALA A 653 -26.51 27.15 6.48
N LYS A 654 -26.27 26.67 7.71
CA LYS A 654 -24.93 26.26 8.18
C LYS A 654 -24.37 25.10 7.33
N ILE A 655 -25.17 24.09 7.03
CA ILE A 655 -24.78 22.93 6.21
C ILE A 655 -24.46 23.35 4.78
N VAL A 656 -25.34 24.13 4.14
CA VAL A 656 -25.14 24.59 2.76
C VAL A 656 -23.89 25.48 2.67
N VAL A 657 -23.68 26.38 3.64
CA VAL A 657 -22.47 27.22 3.70
C VAL A 657 -21.22 26.34 3.85
N GLN A 658 -21.27 25.30 4.68
CA GLN A 658 -20.13 24.40 4.84
C GLN A 658 -19.86 23.56 3.59
N HIS A 659 -20.91 23.04 2.95
CA HIS A 659 -20.77 22.29 1.69
C HIS A 659 -20.19 23.17 0.58
N ASP A 660 -20.69 24.39 0.41
CA ASP A 660 -20.15 25.37 -0.55
C ASP A 660 -18.67 25.69 -0.28
N ARG A 661 -18.27 25.80 0.99
CA ARG A 661 -16.87 26.00 1.36
C ARG A 661 -15.98 24.81 1.01
N ILE A 662 -16.44 23.59 1.27
CA ILE A 662 -15.73 22.36 0.91
C ILE A 662 -15.54 22.29 -0.60
N LEU A 663 -16.60 22.55 -1.38
CA LEU A 663 -16.53 22.55 -2.84
C LEU A 663 -15.57 23.63 -3.36
N LYS A 664 -15.55 24.83 -2.76
CA LYS A 664 -14.58 25.89 -3.07
C LYS A 664 -13.14 25.47 -2.72
N PHE A 665 -12.94 24.74 -1.63
CA PHE A 665 -11.64 24.19 -1.25
C PHE A 665 -11.19 23.08 -2.22
N LEU A 666 -12.08 22.19 -2.64
CA LEU A 666 -11.80 21.19 -3.68
C LEU A 666 -11.44 21.85 -5.03
N ALA A 667 -12.17 22.90 -5.43
CA ALA A 667 -11.86 23.68 -6.64
C ALA A 667 -10.51 24.41 -6.55
N LEU A 668 -10.11 24.82 -5.34
CA LEU A 668 -8.81 25.41 -5.09
C LEU A 668 -7.69 24.37 -5.19
N THR A 669 -7.91 23.19 -4.59
CA THR A 669 -7.00 22.06 -4.61
C THR A 669 -6.80 21.55 -6.04
N GLU A 670 -7.87 21.37 -6.81
CA GLU A 670 -7.77 20.98 -8.22
C GLU A 670 -6.96 22.00 -9.02
N ARG A 671 -7.25 23.30 -8.89
CA ARG A 671 -6.48 24.35 -9.58
C ARG A 671 -5.01 24.43 -9.16
N ALA A 672 -4.65 23.97 -7.97
CA ALA A 672 -3.26 23.95 -7.50
C ALA A 672 -2.51 22.71 -7.98
N LEU A 673 -3.20 21.58 -8.14
CA LEU A 673 -2.59 20.29 -8.41
C LEU A 673 -2.69 19.88 -9.88
N GLN A 674 -3.69 20.33 -10.64
CA GLN A 674 -3.99 19.84 -11.98
C GLN A 674 -2.78 19.76 -12.92
N GLN A 675 -1.98 20.83 -13.00
CA GLN A 675 -0.78 20.88 -13.84
C GLN A 675 0.36 20.03 -13.26
N ILE A 676 0.49 20.01 -11.93
CA ILE A 676 1.50 19.21 -11.22
C ILE A 676 1.24 17.72 -11.42
N SER A 677 -0.02 17.29 -11.23
CA SER A 677 -0.49 15.92 -11.45
C SER A 677 -0.32 15.50 -12.91
N PHE A 678 -0.55 16.40 -13.87
CA PHE A 678 -0.30 16.11 -15.29
C PHE A 678 1.17 15.82 -15.58
N VAL A 679 2.05 16.68 -15.07
CA VAL A 679 3.50 16.55 -15.24
C VAL A 679 4.00 15.27 -14.59
N GLU A 680 3.49 14.92 -13.40
CA GLU A 680 3.81 13.66 -12.73
C GLU A 680 3.29 12.45 -13.52
N PHE A 681 2.02 12.46 -13.94
CA PHE A 681 1.41 11.34 -14.67
C PHE A 681 2.13 11.05 -15.99
N LEU A 682 2.33 12.08 -16.83
CA LEU A 682 2.99 11.93 -18.12
C LEU A 682 4.48 11.60 -17.96
N GLY A 683 5.16 12.33 -17.07
CA GLY A 683 6.60 12.19 -16.85
C GLY A 683 6.96 10.84 -16.25
N CYS A 684 6.23 10.38 -15.23
CA CYS A 684 6.44 9.06 -14.63
C CYS A 684 6.13 7.94 -15.64
N THR A 685 5.06 8.05 -16.43
CA THR A 685 4.76 7.04 -17.47
C THR A 685 5.91 6.91 -18.48
N MET A 686 6.43 8.02 -18.99
CA MET A 686 7.59 8.02 -19.89
C MET A 686 8.83 7.43 -19.22
N ASN A 687 9.13 7.84 -17.98
CA ASN A 687 10.30 7.36 -17.24
C ASN A 687 10.21 5.86 -16.92
N MET A 688 9.01 5.35 -16.60
CA MET A 688 8.78 3.92 -16.38
C MET A 688 9.00 3.11 -17.66
N CYS A 689 8.54 3.58 -18.83
CA CYS A 689 8.81 2.92 -20.11
C CYS A 689 10.31 2.85 -20.41
N LEU A 690 11.03 3.94 -20.20
CA LEU A 690 12.48 4.00 -20.39
C LEU A 690 13.23 3.08 -19.41
N LEU A 691 12.84 3.08 -18.12
CA LEU A 691 13.40 2.19 -17.11
C LEU A 691 13.13 0.72 -17.41
N GLY A 692 11.93 0.38 -17.89
CA GLY A 692 11.59 -0.96 -18.35
C GLY A 692 12.50 -1.42 -19.50
N TYR A 693 12.78 -0.52 -20.45
CA TYR A 693 13.73 -0.79 -21.53
C TYR A 693 15.16 -1.01 -20.99
N TYR A 694 15.65 -0.16 -20.08
CA TYR A 694 16.98 -0.32 -19.48
C TYR A 694 17.11 -1.63 -18.71
N LEU A 695 16.08 -2.01 -17.94
CA LEU A 695 16.05 -3.27 -17.20
C LEU A 695 16.18 -4.49 -18.11
N ILE A 696 15.60 -4.44 -19.31
CA ILE A 696 15.67 -5.55 -20.27
C ILE A 696 17.04 -5.60 -20.94
N VAL A 697 17.57 -4.43 -21.37
CA VAL A 697 18.80 -4.38 -22.18
C VAL A 697 20.06 -4.53 -21.33
N GLU A 698 20.12 -3.90 -20.16
CA GLU A 698 21.27 -3.93 -19.23
C GLU A 698 21.16 -5.07 -18.21
N TRP A 699 20.28 -6.05 -18.45
CA TRP A 699 20.17 -7.21 -17.58
C TRP A 699 21.49 -8.00 -17.59
N ASN A 700 22.30 -7.74 -16.58
CA ASN A 700 23.54 -8.44 -16.35
C ASN A 700 23.54 -8.99 -14.91
N PRO A 701 23.58 -10.32 -14.72
CA PRO A 701 23.60 -10.91 -13.38
C PRO A 701 24.85 -10.53 -12.57
N LYS A 702 25.89 -9.96 -13.21
CA LYS A 702 27.09 -9.46 -12.55
C LYS A 702 26.97 -8.03 -12.02
N GLU A 703 26.01 -7.24 -12.50
CA GLU A 703 25.81 -5.83 -12.13
C GLU A 703 24.45 -5.60 -11.43
N ILE A 704 24.21 -6.37 -10.37
CA ILE A 704 22.93 -6.42 -9.64
C ILE A 704 22.50 -5.04 -9.12
N SER A 705 23.45 -4.20 -8.69
CA SER A 705 23.18 -2.87 -8.12
C SER A 705 22.49 -1.91 -9.09
N LEU A 706 22.81 -2.00 -10.38
CA LEU A 706 22.20 -1.17 -11.43
C LEU A 706 20.75 -1.61 -11.67
N SER A 707 20.53 -2.91 -11.81
CA SER A 707 19.19 -3.50 -11.95
C SER A 707 18.30 -3.20 -10.74
N LEU A 708 18.83 -3.28 -9.52
CA LEU A 708 18.08 -2.92 -8.30
C LEU A 708 17.71 -1.44 -8.24
N THR A 709 18.60 -0.58 -8.72
CA THR A 709 18.32 0.86 -8.80
C THR A 709 17.18 1.14 -9.78
N TYR A 710 17.17 0.47 -10.94
CA TYR A 710 16.06 0.60 -11.88
C TYR A 710 14.74 0.06 -11.33
N ILE A 711 14.77 -1.06 -10.58
CA ILE A 711 13.58 -1.60 -9.90
C ILE A 711 13.08 -0.62 -8.82
N SER A 712 13.98 -0.06 -8.00
CA SER A 712 13.62 0.93 -6.98
C SER A 712 12.99 2.19 -7.58
N LEU A 713 13.55 2.70 -8.68
CA LEU A 713 12.98 3.83 -9.43
C LEU A 713 11.61 3.49 -10.01
N LEU A 714 11.44 2.29 -10.56
CA LEU A 714 10.16 1.83 -11.10
C LEU A 714 9.08 1.75 -10.02
N ILE A 715 9.41 1.21 -8.84
CA ILE A 715 8.50 1.17 -7.69
C ILE A 715 8.11 2.59 -7.26
N SER A 716 9.10 3.49 -7.17
CA SER A 716 8.88 4.88 -6.75
C SER A 716 7.96 5.64 -7.73
N PHE A 717 8.20 5.54 -9.03
CA PHE A 717 7.34 6.18 -10.04
C PHE A 717 5.93 5.58 -10.09
N THR A 718 5.81 4.27 -9.97
CA THR A 718 4.50 3.59 -9.88
C THR A 718 3.74 4.08 -8.66
N PHE A 719 4.40 4.18 -7.51
CA PHE A 719 3.79 4.64 -6.26
C PHE A 719 3.35 6.10 -6.34
N ASN A 720 4.12 6.98 -6.97
CA ASN A 720 3.73 8.38 -7.15
C ASN A 720 2.43 8.52 -7.94
N ILE A 721 2.30 7.80 -9.07
CA ILE A 721 1.05 7.81 -9.86
C ILE A 721 -0.09 7.21 -9.03
N PHE A 722 0.15 6.08 -8.36
CA PHE A 722 -0.83 5.43 -7.51
C PHE A 722 -1.42 6.40 -6.47
N ILE A 723 -0.59 7.19 -5.78
CA ILE A 723 -1.09 8.12 -4.77
C ILE A 723 -2.00 9.19 -5.37
N PHE A 724 -1.66 9.77 -6.52
CA PHE A 724 -2.53 10.75 -7.19
C PHE A 724 -3.88 10.15 -7.60
N CYS A 725 -3.86 8.94 -8.14
CA CYS A 725 -5.08 8.21 -8.49
C CYS A 725 -5.90 7.84 -7.25
N TYR A 726 -5.24 7.40 -6.18
CA TYR A 726 -5.87 7.02 -4.92
C TYR A 726 -6.58 8.20 -4.24
N ILE A 727 -5.92 9.36 -4.13
CA ILE A 727 -6.54 10.54 -3.51
C ILE A 727 -7.70 11.09 -4.36
N GLY A 728 -7.63 10.96 -5.69
CA GLY A 728 -8.70 11.37 -6.57
C GLY A 728 -9.95 10.50 -6.38
N ASP A 729 -9.75 9.18 -6.31
CA ASP A 729 -10.82 8.20 -6.03
C ASP A 729 -11.44 8.44 -4.64
N LEU A 730 -10.59 8.64 -3.62
CA LEU A 730 -11.02 8.90 -2.24
C LEU A 730 -11.90 10.15 -2.13
N VAL A 731 -11.54 11.24 -2.82
CA VAL A 731 -12.32 12.48 -2.84
C VAL A 731 -13.64 12.29 -3.59
N ALA A 732 -13.61 11.59 -4.73
CA ALA A 732 -14.81 11.31 -5.52
C ALA A 732 -15.82 10.47 -4.73
N GLU A 733 -15.37 9.41 -4.06
CA GLU A 733 -16.20 8.56 -3.21
C GLU A 733 -16.81 9.35 -2.05
N GLN A 734 -16.02 10.18 -1.37
CA GLN A 734 -16.53 11.00 -0.27
C GLN A 734 -17.56 12.03 -0.72
N CYS A 735 -17.39 12.63 -1.90
CA CYS A 735 -18.39 13.52 -2.48
C CYS A 735 -19.72 12.80 -2.74
N GLN A 736 -19.67 11.58 -3.28
CA GLN A 736 -20.85 10.75 -3.51
C GLN A 736 -21.57 10.42 -2.19
N LYS A 737 -20.82 10.02 -1.15
CA LYS A 737 -21.35 9.72 0.18
C LYS A 737 -22.11 10.89 0.81
N VAL A 738 -21.68 12.15 0.58
CA VAL A 738 -22.44 13.33 1.05
C VAL A 738 -23.84 13.39 0.41
N GLY A 739 -23.95 13.07 -0.88
CA GLY A 739 -25.21 13.02 -1.61
C GLY A 739 -26.11 11.91 -1.09
N GLU A 740 -25.55 10.72 -0.92
CA GLU A 740 -26.24 9.57 -0.33
C GLU A 740 -26.73 9.90 1.08
N MET A 741 -25.87 10.37 1.99
CA MET A 741 -26.23 10.77 3.34
C MET A 741 -27.38 11.81 3.35
N THR A 742 -27.35 12.78 2.44
CA THR A 742 -28.42 13.79 2.32
C THR A 742 -29.77 13.16 1.96
N TYR A 743 -29.78 12.07 1.18
CA TYR A 743 -30.99 11.31 0.88
C TYR A 743 -31.46 10.47 2.07
N MET A 744 -30.53 9.98 2.90
CA MET A 744 -30.78 9.14 4.08
C MET A 744 -31.43 9.87 5.26
N ILE A 745 -31.32 11.20 5.32
CA ILE A 745 -31.91 11.98 6.41
C ILE A 745 -33.45 11.89 6.36
N GLU A 746 -34.12 12.20 7.46
CA GLU A 746 -35.59 12.22 7.51
C GLU A 746 -36.19 13.46 6.81
N TRP A 747 -35.76 13.74 5.58
CA TRP A 747 -36.14 14.91 4.77
C TRP A 747 -37.66 15.02 4.56
N TYR A 748 -38.39 13.91 4.66
CA TYR A 748 -39.84 13.89 4.58
C TYR A 748 -40.51 14.67 5.73
N ARG A 749 -39.85 14.79 6.90
CA ARG A 749 -40.28 15.61 8.06
C ARG A 749 -40.03 17.11 7.87
N LEU A 750 -39.20 17.52 6.90
CA LEU A 750 -38.97 18.95 6.61
C LEU A 750 -40.20 19.56 5.93
N THR A 751 -40.63 20.75 6.33
CA THR A 751 -41.84 21.38 5.79
C THR A 751 -41.57 22.23 4.55
N GLY A 752 -42.43 22.14 3.53
CA GLY A 752 -42.47 23.07 2.40
C GLY A 752 -41.19 23.09 1.55
N LYS A 753 -40.73 24.30 1.19
CA LYS A 753 -39.57 24.52 0.29
C LYS A 753 -38.23 24.05 0.86
N LYS A 754 -38.14 23.71 2.15
CA LYS A 754 -36.90 23.27 2.81
C LYS A 754 -36.32 21.99 2.21
N LYS A 755 -37.18 21.10 1.70
CA LYS A 755 -36.80 19.87 1.01
C LYS A 755 -35.97 20.11 -0.27
N LEU A 756 -36.18 21.26 -0.94
CA LEU A 756 -35.44 21.62 -2.16
C LEU A 756 -33.94 21.82 -1.89
N CYS A 757 -33.56 22.19 -0.66
CA CYS A 757 -32.14 22.33 -0.29
C CYS A 757 -31.42 20.97 -0.30
N CYS A 758 -32.09 19.90 0.14
CA CYS A 758 -31.55 18.54 0.07
C CYS A 758 -31.32 18.10 -1.38
N VAL A 759 -32.26 18.42 -2.28
CA VAL A 759 -32.13 18.13 -3.72
C VAL A 759 -30.92 18.84 -4.31
N LEU A 760 -30.69 20.10 -3.95
CA LEU A 760 -29.51 20.86 -4.40
C LEU A 760 -28.21 20.20 -3.91
N ILE A 761 -28.14 19.80 -2.64
CA ILE A 761 -26.95 19.14 -2.08
C ILE A 761 -26.68 17.83 -2.82
N ILE A 762 -27.70 16.98 -3.03
CA ILE A 762 -27.59 15.72 -3.77
C ILE A 762 -27.09 15.96 -5.20
N ALA A 763 -27.69 16.93 -5.91
CA ALA A 763 -27.31 17.25 -7.28
C ALA A 763 -25.85 17.73 -7.38
N MET A 764 -25.41 18.57 -6.44
CA MET A 764 -24.04 19.07 -6.40
C MET A 764 -23.03 17.99 -5.99
N SER A 765 -23.38 17.11 -5.06
CA SER A 765 -22.56 15.97 -4.65
C SER A 765 -22.34 14.97 -5.77
N ASN A 766 -23.36 14.71 -6.60
CA ASN A 766 -23.26 13.79 -7.75
C ASN A 766 -22.56 14.42 -8.97
N SER A 767 -22.40 15.73 -9.01
CA SER A 767 -21.71 16.48 -10.07
C SER A 767 -20.38 17.08 -9.59
N SER A 768 -19.86 16.61 -8.46
CA SER A 768 -18.73 17.20 -7.77
C SER A 768 -17.43 17.15 -8.57
N ILE A 769 -16.47 17.95 -8.13
CA ILE A 769 -15.16 18.14 -8.76
C ILE A 769 -14.38 16.83 -8.68
N LYS A 770 -14.15 16.21 -9.83
CA LYS A 770 -13.20 15.12 -10.00
C LYS A 770 -11.81 15.71 -10.17
N PHE A 771 -10.82 15.16 -9.48
CA PHE A 771 -9.43 15.57 -9.70
C PHE A 771 -8.92 15.06 -11.03
N THR A 772 -8.24 15.91 -11.79
CA THR A 772 -7.76 15.57 -13.13
C THR A 772 -6.28 15.88 -13.31
N ALA A 773 -5.61 15.06 -14.09
CA ALA A 773 -4.33 15.38 -14.69
C ALA A 773 -4.57 16.19 -15.97
N GLY A 774 -4.40 17.52 -15.87
CA GLY A 774 -4.38 18.42 -17.03
C GLY A 774 -5.72 18.52 -17.77
N ASN A 775 -6.86 18.27 -17.12
CA ASN A 775 -8.18 18.13 -17.75
C ASN A 775 -8.28 17.02 -18.82
N MET A 776 -7.27 16.15 -18.94
CA MET A 776 -7.24 15.09 -19.94
C MET A 776 -7.55 13.73 -19.36
N VAL A 777 -7.10 13.48 -18.13
CA VAL A 777 -7.20 12.19 -17.47
C VAL A 777 -7.78 12.39 -16.08
N GLU A 778 -8.86 11.69 -15.77
CA GLU A 778 -9.43 11.65 -14.41
C GLU A 778 -8.51 10.82 -13.51
N LEU A 779 -8.18 11.35 -12.33
CA LEU A 779 -7.35 10.63 -11.35
C LEU A 779 -8.23 9.65 -10.58
N SER A 780 -8.19 8.38 -10.99
CA SER A 780 -8.95 7.29 -10.35
C SER A 780 -8.13 6.00 -10.28
N ILE A 781 -8.51 5.06 -9.41
CA ILE A 781 -7.88 3.74 -9.33
C ILE A 781 -8.06 2.97 -10.64
N TYR A 782 -9.19 3.18 -11.33
CA TYR A 782 -9.44 2.60 -12.65
C TYR A 782 -8.37 3.04 -13.66
N THR A 783 -8.09 4.34 -13.73
CA THR A 783 -7.05 4.93 -14.60
C THR A 783 -5.64 4.47 -14.24
N PHE A 784 -5.35 4.18 -12.97
CA PHE A 784 -4.06 3.61 -12.58
C PHE A 784 -3.88 2.16 -13.07
N SER A 785 -4.99 1.42 -13.20
CA SER A 785 -4.98 0.01 -13.57
C SER A 785 -4.94 -0.24 -15.08
N ASP A 786 -5.40 0.73 -15.87
CA ASP A 786 -5.35 0.78 -17.34
C ASP A 786 -3.95 1.18 -17.82
#